data_AF-A0A433X874-F1
#
_entry.id   AF-A0A433X874-F1
#
_cell.length_a   1.000
_cell.length_b   1.000
_cell.length_c   1.000
_cell.angle_alpha   90.00
_cell.angle_beta   90.00
_cell.angle_gamma   90.00
#
_symmetry.space_group_name_H-M   'P 1'
#
loop_
_entity.id
_entity.type
_entity.pdbx_description
1 polymer ?
#
loop_
_entity_poly.entity_id
_entity_poly.type
_entity_poly.pdbx_seq_one_letter_code
_entity_poly.pdbx_strand_id
1 'polypeptide(L)'
;MALDSVSPAALGAAPAASSSSDAEARLERLRGLRPRLAPYVRIGSVRQRGRTVYRAHDRLGGRTLELTPLAAELLLACAAGRTVFELSRIAGARRPEAGAAAVSEQVLQILGAAENHGLLLPLERRAEGYAPIAQPGLLMRTLKNPLFARFSFFNPDPLIERLAPLAHLLFSPPALIAWLAMVGFGVYLAIGNWDELFAYGATHALAPGSLVWMAVLFPLVKLLHELGHALACKRWGGEVRDFGTSLLVFMPIPFVDCSDSAFFVRRRQRIAVAAAGMMVEFVLAFGALIVWLVSTDDFVRLIAFNTMVLTSITTIAFNANPLLRFDAYYILSELIGMDNLGTRAQALIGGLSRRIFLGDANAPAIMPPPGERIVLLLYGLGSTAYKFFIVFFVVINVFPRFFVFGVVLAAWGAMSMIVLPLAKQARTTADYLKKADGAVRVKVLTRAAIGLVLLGGLLLVPLPYAVVADGAVRLPPESVLRSGGAGIVTALPRGVAGEVAAGEPLVLLDNPLLHAELNARRAGRVSQERRYEALLASNMAEAGLLAAELAFAAEDIASAEDAVARLVVAAPATGRFELADALEPGIQVEEGDPLGVVLPPTDTRTAIIVVSQEDADLIGSRLEGVTVRPVRTQSVTRPARILRDYHLSVAPPPDAAPGAPPPPVLEARFAFELEIDAGADLPYGQAMKARFDLGLQPLSLQLWRSLNIWFEKIMLSRHMNQGA
;
A
#
# COMPACT_ATOMS: atom_id res chain seq x y z
N MET A 1 12.61 -9.50 -13.31
CA MET A 1 12.92 -8.92 -14.64
C MET A 1 14.25 -8.16 -14.59
N ALA A 2 15.35 -8.90 -14.50
CA ALA A 2 16.70 -8.37 -14.65
C ALA A 2 17.32 -9.07 -15.87
N LEU A 3 16.98 -8.57 -17.06
CA LEU A 3 17.85 -8.78 -18.21
C LEU A 3 19.08 -7.92 -17.94
N ASP A 4 20.15 -8.57 -17.50
CA ASP A 4 21.48 -7.99 -17.44
C ASP A 4 21.92 -7.65 -18.87
N SER A 5 21.46 -6.50 -19.37
CA SER A 5 22.04 -5.82 -20.52
C SER A 5 23.37 -5.23 -20.05
N VAL A 6 24.43 -6.02 -20.17
CA VAL A 6 25.79 -5.60 -19.88
C VAL A 6 26.18 -4.43 -20.78
N SER A 7 26.64 -3.35 -20.14
CA SER A 7 27.43 -2.20 -20.61
C SER A 7 26.99 -1.44 -21.88
N PRO A 8 26.74 -0.11 -21.80
CA PRO A 8 26.43 0.76 -22.94
C PRO A 8 27.66 1.17 -23.78
N ALA A 9 28.77 0.41 -23.73
CA ALA A 9 29.87 0.65 -24.63
C ALA A 9 29.52 0.03 -26.00
N ALA A 10 29.19 0.88 -26.98
CA ALA A 10 29.00 0.43 -28.36
C ALA A 10 30.25 -0.34 -28.82
N LEU A 11 30.05 -1.49 -29.45
CA LEU A 11 31.16 -2.28 -29.97
C LEU A 11 31.91 -1.45 -31.02
N GLY A 12 33.17 -1.07 -30.75
CA GLY A 12 34.02 -0.28 -31.65
C GLY A 12 34.30 1.19 -31.25
N ALA A 13 34.19 1.57 -29.96
CA ALA A 13 34.69 2.86 -29.47
C ALA A 13 36.20 3.02 -29.73
N ALA A 14 36.66 4.25 -30.00
CA ALA A 14 38.03 4.55 -30.44
C ALA A 14 39.11 4.15 -29.40
N PRO A 15 40.30 3.72 -29.84
CA PRO A 15 41.31 3.08 -28.98
C PRO A 15 42.05 4.04 -28.05
N ALA A 16 42.58 3.47 -26.95
CA ALA A 16 43.78 3.96 -26.27
C ALA A 16 44.99 3.29 -26.94
N ALA A 17 46.00 4.09 -27.31
CA ALA A 17 47.10 3.69 -28.18
C ALA A 17 47.89 2.47 -27.66
N SER A 18 47.90 1.38 -28.43
CA SER A 18 48.91 0.33 -28.32
C SER A 18 49.92 0.43 -29.47
N SER A 19 51.10 -0.19 -29.32
CA SER A 19 52.21 -0.05 -30.28
C SER A 19 51.84 -0.56 -31.68
N SER A 20 51.93 0.32 -32.68
CA SER A 20 51.42 0.15 -34.05
C SER A 20 51.97 -1.06 -34.82
N SER A 21 53.17 -1.55 -34.51
CA SER A 21 53.83 -2.62 -35.29
C SER A 21 53.29 -4.03 -35.00
N ASP A 22 52.76 -4.29 -33.81
CA ASP A 22 52.32 -5.64 -33.40
C ASP A 22 50.93 -5.99 -33.95
N ALA A 23 50.07 -4.97 -34.11
CA ALA A 23 48.73 -5.11 -34.69
C ALA A 23 48.78 -5.50 -36.18
N GLU A 24 49.69 -4.92 -36.97
CA GLU A 24 49.87 -5.27 -38.38
C GLU A 24 50.39 -6.71 -38.54
N ALA A 25 51.41 -7.10 -37.76
CA ALA A 25 51.96 -8.45 -37.78
C ALA A 25 50.94 -9.52 -37.35
N ARG A 26 50.01 -9.17 -36.46
CA ARG A 26 48.93 -10.06 -36.04
C ARG A 26 47.81 -10.14 -37.08
N LEU A 27 47.43 -9.02 -37.70
CA LEU A 27 46.45 -9.02 -38.78
C LEU A 27 46.95 -9.82 -40.00
N GLU A 28 48.25 -9.72 -40.32
CA GLU A 28 48.86 -10.45 -41.44
C GLU A 28 48.83 -11.98 -41.20
N ARG A 29 49.02 -12.43 -39.96
CA ARG A 29 48.85 -13.85 -39.58
C ARG A 29 47.41 -14.35 -39.75
N LEU A 30 46.43 -13.49 -39.52
CA LEU A 30 45.00 -13.84 -39.58
C LEU A 30 44.38 -13.54 -40.96
N ARG A 31 45.16 -13.00 -41.90
CA ARG A 31 44.71 -12.45 -43.20
C ARG A 31 43.81 -13.40 -44.00
N GLY A 32 44.12 -14.70 -43.99
CA GLY A 32 43.38 -15.74 -44.72
C GLY A 32 42.16 -16.32 -43.99
N LEU A 33 41.97 -16.01 -42.70
CA LEU A 33 40.87 -16.55 -41.92
C LEU A 33 39.54 -15.89 -42.30
N ARG A 34 38.46 -16.66 -42.15
CA ARG A 34 37.08 -16.22 -42.41
C ARG A 34 36.29 -16.25 -41.10
N PRO A 35 36.27 -15.15 -40.33
CA PRO A 35 35.41 -15.04 -39.16
C PRO A 35 33.96 -15.32 -39.55
N ARG A 36 33.29 -16.19 -38.79
CA ARG A 36 31.88 -16.51 -39.02
C ARG A 36 31.05 -16.00 -37.85
N LEU A 37 29.92 -15.38 -38.18
CA LEU A 37 28.92 -15.02 -37.19
C LEU A 37 28.37 -16.28 -36.53
N ALA A 38 28.15 -16.22 -35.21
CA ALA A 38 27.54 -17.34 -34.52
C ALA A 38 26.09 -17.56 -35.03
N PRO A 39 25.61 -18.81 -35.18
CA PRO A 39 24.32 -19.11 -35.83
C PRO A 39 23.10 -18.49 -35.14
N TYR A 40 23.23 -18.19 -33.86
CA TYR A 40 22.20 -17.60 -33.01
C TYR A 40 22.26 -16.06 -32.96
N VAL A 41 23.15 -15.42 -33.71
CA VAL A 41 23.27 -13.95 -33.69
C VAL A 41 22.56 -13.36 -34.90
N ARG A 42 21.68 -12.38 -34.67
CA ARG A 42 21.06 -11.60 -35.74
C ARG A 42 21.59 -10.16 -35.70
N ILE A 43 22.04 -9.67 -36.84
CA ILE A 43 22.41 -8.26 -37.00
C ILE A 43 21.30 -7.56 -37.77
N GLY A 44 20.89 -6.40 -37.28
CA GLY A 44 19.91 -5.56 -37.96
C GLY A 44 20.17 -4.08 -37.70
N SER A 45 19.48 -3.23 -38.46
CA SER A 45 19.53 -1.78 -38.32
C SER A 45 18.14 -1.22 -38.09
N VAL A 46 18.01 -0.27 -37.16
CA VAL A 46 16.77 0.43 -36.88
C VAL A 46 17.01 1.93 -37.00
N ARG A 47 16.05 2.67 -37.58
CA ARG A 47 16.13 4.13 -37.68
C ARG A 47 15.53 4.78 -36.43
N GLN A 48 16.37 5.42 -35.63
CA GLN A 48 16.01 6.03 -34.35
C GLN A 48 16.40 7.51 -34.34
N ARG A 49 15.44 8.41 -34.09
CA ARG A 49 15.63 9.88 -34.10
C ARG A 49 16.41 10.40 -35.33
N GLY A 50 16.14 9.83 -36.51
CA GLY A 50 16.80 10.24 -37.77
C GLY A 50 18.15 9.58 -38.05
N ARG A 51 18.77 8.89 -37.08
CA ARG A 51 20.05 8.17 -37.24
C ARG A 51 19.80 6.66 -37.39
N THR A 52 20.66 5.97 -38.14
CA THR A 52 20.66 4.50 -38.23
C THR A 52 21.48 3.93 -37.08
N VAL A 53 20.82 3.14 -36.22
CA VAL A 53 21.46 2.41 -35.12
C VAL A 53 21.53 0.95 -35.52
N TYR A 54 22.71 0.35 -35.42
CA TYR A 54 22.93 -1.06 -35.71
C TYR A 54 22.92 -1.87 -34.42
N ARG A 55 22.34 -3.07 -34.45
CA ARG A 55 22.21 -3.95 -33.28
C ARG A 55 22.58 -5.37 -33.64
N ALA A 56 23.35 -6.03 -32.77
CA ALA A 56 23.50 -7.47 -32.74
C ALA A 56 22.66 -8.04 -31.60
N HIS A 57 21.80 -9.00 -31.91
CA HIS A 57 20.99 -9.71 -30.93
C HIS A 57 21.48 -11.16 -30.83
N ASP A 58 21.96 -11.54 -29.65
CA ASP A 58 22.21 -12.93 -29.26
C ASP A 58 20.88 -13.59 -28.90
N ARG A 59 20.42 -14.49 -29.76
CA ARG A 59 19.12 -15.19 -29.65
C ARG A 59 19.12 -16.30 -28.60
N LEU A 60 20.27 -16.74 -28.09
CA LEU A 60 20.34 -17.73 -27.01
C LEU A 60 20.47 -17.05 -25.63
N GLY A 61 21.23 -15.95 -25.57
CA GLY A 61 21.44 -15.20 -24.34
C GLY A 61 20.38 -14.12 -24.07
N GLY A 62 19.57 -13.76 -25.07
CA GLY A 62 18.61 -12.66 -25.01
C GLY A 62 19.29 -11.29 -24.84
N ARG A 63 20.53 -11.16 -25.33
CA ARG A 63 21.36 -9.95 -25.18
C ARG A 63 21.38 -9.17 -26.49
N THR A 64 21.10 -7.87 -26.40
CA THR A 64 21.20 -6.96 -27.53
C THR A 64 22.35 -5.99 -27.31
N LEU A 65 23.27 -5.92 -28.27
CA LEU A 65 24.43 -5.04 -28.28
C LEU A 65 24.26 -4.00 -29.39
N GLU A 66 24.46 -2.74 -29.06
CA GLU A 66 24.53 -1.67 -30.06
C GLU A 66 25.91 -1.67 -30.72
N LEU A 67 25.91 -1.57 -32.06
CA LEU A 67 27.09 -1.62 -32.89
C LEU A 67 27.35 -0.24 -33.50
N THR A 68 28.62 0.13 -33.58
CA THR A 68 29.03 1.26 -34.45
C THR A 68 28.76 0.91 -35.92
N PRO A 69 28.56 1.90 -36.82
CA PRO A 69 28.34 1.63 -38.24
C PRO A 69 29.45 0.79 -38.89
N LEU A 70 30.69 0.99 -38.45
CA LEU A 70 31.85 0.21 -38.88
C LEU A 70 31.78 -1.22 -38.34
N ALA A 71 31.54 -1.41 -37.04
CA ALA A 71 31.41 -2.75 -36.46
C ALA A 71 30.27 -3.55 -37.10
N ALA A 72 29.14 -2.91 -37.39
CA ALA A 72 28.01 -3.56 -38.06
C ALA A 72 28.35 -4.04 -39.47
N GLU A 73 29.04 -3.21 -40.26
CA GLU A 73 29.45 -3.59 -41.61
C GLU A 73 30.49 -4.71 -41.58
N LEU A 74 31.47 -4.65 -40.67
CA LEU A 74 32.47 -5.72 -40.52
C LEU A 74 31.80 -7.04 -40.11
N LEU A 75 30.85 -7.02 -39.17
CA LEU A 75 30.16 -8.23 -38.74
C LEU A 75 29.20 -8.78 -39.81
N LEU A 76 28.54 -7.92 -40.60
CA LEU A 76 27.77 -8.33 -41.78
C LEU A 76 28.67 -8.95 -42.86
N ALA A 77 29.87 -8.40 -43.05
CA ALA A 77 30.88 -8.98 -43.94
C ALA A 77 31.40 -10.33 -43.42
N CYS A 78 31.54 -10.52 -42.10
CA CYS A 78 31.80 -11.83 -41.50
C CYS A 78 30.66 -12.82 -41.79
N ALA A 79 29.40 -12.39 -41.69
CA ALA A 79 28.25 -13.22 -42.02
C ALA A 79 28.23 -13.63 -43.51
N ALA A 80 28.74 -12.77 -44.40
CA ALA A 80 28.93 -13.06 -45.82
C ALA A 80 30.16 -13.93 -46.13
N GLY A 81 30.91 -14.37 -45.11
CA GLY A 81 32.07 -15.26 -45.27
C GLY A 81 33.32 -14.57 -45.80
N ARG A 82 33.45 -13.25 -45.62
CA ARG A 82 34.64 -12.47 -46.03
C ARG A 82 35.86 -12.81 -45.16
N THR A 83 37.03 -12.62 -45.73
CA THR A 83 38.33 -12.83 -45.07
C THR A 83 38.73 -11.62 -44.21
N VAL A 84 39.60 -11.82 -43.21
CA VAL A 84 40.15 -10.72 -42.39
C VAL A 84 40.84 -9.66 -43.26
N PHE A 85 41.45 -10.04 -44.37
CA PHE A 85 42.00 -9.10 -45.36
C PHE A 85 40.94 -8.20 -46.02
N GLU A 86 39.81 -8.78 -46.41
CA GLU A 86 38.71 -7.99 -46.99
C GLU A 86 38.08 -7.06 -45.95
N LEU A 87 38.02 -7.50 -44.69
CA LEU A 87 37.56 -6.67 -43.56
C LEU A 87 38.47 -5.46 -43.34
N SER A 88 39.79 -5.62 -43.42
CA SER A 88 40.72 -4.49 -43.29
C SER A 88 40.63 -3.52 -44.47
N ARG A 89 40.36 -3.99 -45.69
CA ARG A 89 40.05 -3.11 -46.82
C ARG A 89 38.75 -2.32 -46.62
N ILE A 90 37.70 -2.95 -46.09
CA ILE A 90 36.42 -2.27 -45.78
C ILE A 90 36.65 -1.18 -44.73
N ALA A 91 37.39 -1.49 -43.66
CA ALA A 91 37.70 -0.53 -42.62
C ALA A 91 38.58 0.63 -43.12
N GLY A 92 39.60 0.34 -43.94
CA GLY A 92 40.47 1.36 -44.54
C GLY A 92 39.72 2.28 -45.50
N ALA A 93 38.78 1.75 -46.30
CA ALA A 93 37.95 2.57 -47.20
C ALA A 93 37.04 3.56 -46.45
N ARG A 94 36.62 3.23 -45.23
CA ARG A 94 35.81 4.10 -44.36
C ARG A 94 36.62 5.12 -43.58
N ARG A 95 37.94 4.96 -43.51
CA ARG A 95 38.88 5.89 -42.87
C ARG A 95 40.14 6.05 -43.73
N PRO A 96 40.05 6.73 -44.87
CA PRO A 96 41.21 6.92 -45.75
C PRO A 96 42.35 7.71 -45.10
N GLU A 97 42.05 8.50 -44.06
CA GLU A 97 43.04 9.27 -43.29
C GLU A 97 43.75 8.45 -42.19
N ALA A 98 43.28 7.23 -41.89
CA ALA A 98 43.89 6.38 -40.88
C ALA A 98 45.01 5.52 -41.49
N GLY A 99 46.18 5.51 -40.86
CA GLY A 99 47.28 4.64 -41.25
C GLY A 99 46.93 3.14 -41.14
N ALA A 100 47.66 2.29 -41.89
CA ALA A 100 47.41 0.84 -41.96
C ALA A 100 47.39 0.16 -40.58
N ALA A 101 48.27 0.58 -39.66
CA ALA A 101 48.32 0.06 -38.29
C ALA A 101 47.05 0.37 -37.49
N ALA A 102 46.52 1.60 -37.60
CA ALA A 102 45.32 2.01 -36.89
C ALA A 102 44.07 1.26 -37.41
N VAL A 103 44.00 1.01 -38.72
CA VAL A 103 42.94 0.19 -39.33
C VAL A 103 43.03 -1.26 -38.84
N SER A 104 44.25 -1.82 -38.80
CA SER A 104 44.51 -3.18 -38.34
C SER A 104 44.12 -3.38 -36.88
N GLU A 105 44.51 -2.45 -36.00
CA GLU A 105 44.15 -2.46 -34.58
C GLU A 105 42.63 -2.38 -34.38
N GLN A 106 41.96 -1.50 -35.12
CA GLN A 106 40.51 -1.33 -35.01
C GLN A 106 39.74 -2.58 -35.45
N VAL A 107 40.16 -3.24 -36.53
CA VAL A 107 39.56 -4.50 -36.98
C VAL A 107 39.76 -5.60 -35.94
N LEU A 108 40.98 -5.76 -35.41
CA LEU A 108 41.28 -6.76 -34.39
C LEU A 108 40.51 -6.50 -33.08
N GLN A 109 40.35 -5.25 -32.66
CA GLN A 109 39.54 -4.89 -31.50
C GLN A 109 38.06 -5.21 -31.70
N ILE A 110 37.49 -4.89 -32.87
CA ILE A 110 36.08 -5.19 -33.17
C ILE A 110 35.86 -6.70 -33.21
N LEU A 111 36.74 -7.46 -33.87
CA LEU A 111 36.65 -8.92 -33.94
C LEU A 111 36.83 -9.56 -32.56
N GLY A 112 37.85 -9.15 -31.81
CA GLY A 112 38.09 -9.66 -30.45
C GLY A 112 36.97 -9.29 -29.48
N ALA A 113 36.42 -8.08 -29.57
CA ALA A 113 35.26 -7.70 -28.79
C ALA A 113 34.03 -8.52 -29.19
N ALA A 114 33.81 -8.75 -30.48
CA ALA A 114 32.70 -9.58 -30.96
C ALA A 114 32.83 -11.04 -30.50
N GLU A 115 34.03 -11.61 -30.53
CA GLU A 115 34.32 -12.96 -30.02
C GLU A 115 34.11 -13.05 -28.50
N ASN A 116 34.60 -12.06 -27.73
CA ASN A 116 34.40 -11.98 -26.27
C ASN A 116 32.91 -11.87 -25.88
N HIS A 117 32.09 -11.25 -26.74
CA HIS A 117 30.64 -11.16 -26.54
C HIS A 117 29.87 -12.34 -27.16
N GLY A 118 30.56 -13.34 -27.70
CA GLY A 118 29.96 -14.54 -28.29
C GLY A 118 29.23 -14.29 -29.61
N LEU A 119 29.53 -13.17 -30.30
CA LEU A 119 28.93 -12.80 -31.58
C LEU A 119 29.57 -13.54 -32.76
N LEU A 120 30.84 -13.91 -32.63
CA LEU A 120 31.62 -14.65 -33.62
C LEU A 120 31.99 -16.03 -33.08
N LEU A 121 32.13 -17.00 -33.99
CA LEU A 121 32.83 -18.25 -33.71
C LEU A 121 34.34 -17.96 -33.55
N PRO A 122 35.06 -18.70 -32.70
CA PRO A 122 36.46 -18.44 -32.43
C PRO A 122 37.31 -18.48 -33.72
N LEU A 123 38.16 -17.46 -33.90
CA LEU A 123 38.96 -17.25 -35.11
C LEU A 123 40.18 -18.19 -35.18
N GLU A 124 40.81 -18.47 -34.04
CA GLU A 124 41.91 -19.43 -33.92
C GLU A 124 41.35 -20.78 -33.44
N ARG A 125 41.65 -21.86 -34.16
CA ARG A 125 41.66 -23.19 -33.53
C ARG A 125 42.78 -23.17 -32.49
N ARG A 126 42.46 -22.77 -31.26
CA ARG A 126 43.18 -23.29 -30.09
C ARG A 126 42.93 -24.79 -30.09
N ALA A 127 43.88 -25.52 -30.68
CA ALA A 127 44.03 -26.94 -30.43
C ALA A 127 44.15 -27.11 -28.91
N GLU A 128 43.42 -28.11 -28.38
CA GLU A 128 43.33 -28.48 -26.97
C GLU A 128 42.40 -27.60 -26.11
N GLY A 129 41.20 -28.15 -25.85
CA GLY A 129 40.56 -27.96 -24.55
C GLY A 129 39.71 -26.70 -24.36
N TYR A 130 39.18 -26.07 -25.42
CA TYR A 130 38.05 -25.17 -25.23
C TYR A 130 36.80 -26.02 -24.96
N ALA A 131 36.56 -26.32 -23.68
CA ALA A 131 35.20 -26.56 -23.25
C ALA A 131 34.37 -25.38 -23.78
N PRO A 132 33.21 -25.60 -24.43
CA PRO A 132 32.28 -24.50 -24.71
C PRO A 132 32.20 -23.70 -23.43
N ILE A 133 32.24 -22.35 -23.46
CA ILE A 133 32.04 -21.52 -22.26
C ILE A 133 30.83 -22.14 -21.59
N ALA A 134 31.08 -22.91 -20.54
CA ALA A 134 30.05 -23.77 -19.98
C ALA A 134 29.17 -22.74 -19.34
N GLN A 135 28.06 -22.42 -20.00
CA GLN A 135 27.01 -21.70 -19.34
C GLN A 135 26.81 -22.48 -18.05
N PRO A 136 26.91 -21.83 -16.87
CA PRO A 136 26.69 -22.54 -15.63
C PRO A 136 25.42 -23.35 -15.84
N GLY A 137 25.52 -24.68 -15.70
CA GLY A 137 24.43 -25.59 -16.07
C GLY A 137 23.13 -25.08 -15.45
N LEU A 138 21.97 -25.39 -16.04
CA LEU A 138 20.68 -24.85 -15.60
C LEU A 138 20.56 -24.81 -14.07
N LEU A 139 21.04 -25.86 -13.40
CA LEU A 139 21.21 -25.98 -11.95
C LEU A 139 22.07 -24.87 -11.29
N MET A 140 23.29 -24.63 -11.77
CA MET A 140 24.24 -23.63 -11.23
C MET A 140 23.79 -22.18 -11.51
N ARG A 141 23.03 -21.94 -12.59
CA ARG A 141 22.41 -20.64 -12.91
C ARG A 141 21.17 -20.38 -12.04
N THR A 142 20.36 -21.42 -11.81
CA THR A 142 19.25 -21.42 -10.85
C THR A 142 19.75 -21.27 -9.41
N LEU A 143 20.88 -21.87 -9.03
CA LEU A 143 21.46 -21.71 -7.68
C LEU A 143 22.03 -20.30 -7.43
N LYS A 144 22.60 -19.64 -8.45
CA LYS A 144 23.09 -18.26 -8.32
C LYS A 144 21.98 -17.22 -8.23
N ASN A 145 20.78 -17.53 -8.73
CA ASN A 145 19.64 -16.62 -8.65
C ASN A 145 18.30 -17.39 -8.66
N PRO A 146 17.96 -18.12 -7.57
CA PRO A 146 16.83 -19.05 -7.54
C PRO A 146 15.47 -18.38 -7.75
N LEU A 147 15.41 -17.07 -7.52
CA LEU A 147 14.22 -16.25 -7.68
C LEU A 147 13.99 -15.73 -9.11
N PHE A 148 14.88 -16.06 -10.06
CA PHE A 148 14.80 -15.62 -11.47
C PHE A 148 15.20 -16.72 -12.47
N ALA A 149 15.07 -17.99 -12.10
CA ALA A 149 15.35 -19.10 -13.00
C ALA A 149 14.37 -19.12 -14.18
N ARG A 150 14.89 -19.39 -15.38
CA ARG A 150 14.11 -19.53 -16.62
C ARG A 150 14.17 -20.97 -17.10
N PHE A 151 13.01 -21.53 -17.41
CA PHE A 151 12.85 -22.86 -17.95
C PHE A 151 12.22 -22.73 -19.33
N SER A 152 13.03 -22.91 -20.37
CA SER A 152 12.58 -23.01 -21.76
C SER A 152 12.03 -24.41 -21.99
N PHE A 153 10.84 -24.52 -22.58
CA PHE A 153 10.18 -25.82 -22.80
C PHE A 153 10.30 -26.28 -24.25
N PHE A 154 9.87 -25.46 -25.20
CA PHE A 154 9.86 -25.80 -26.62
C PHE A 154 9.80 -24.54 -27.50
N ASN A 155 10.04 -24.72 -28.80
CA ASN A 155 9.87 -23.66 -29.80
C ASN A 155 8.39 -23.57 -30.22
N PRO A 156 7.67 -22.49 -29.89
CA PRO A 156 6.24 -22.36 -30.20
C PRO A 156 5.98 -21.90 -31.64
N ASP A 157 7.00 -21.47 -32.40
CA ASP A 157 6.81 -20.85 -33.73
C ASP A 157 5.90 -21.65 -34.68
N PRO A 158 6.02 -22.99 -34.80
CA PRO A 158 5.14 -23.77 -35.67
C PRO A 158 3.67 -23.74 -35.24
N LEU A 159 3.40 -23.68 -33.94
CA LEU A 159 2.04 -23.55 -33.40
C LEU A 159 1.49 -22.15 -33.67
N ILE A 160 2.30 -21.11 -33.45
CA ILE A 160 1.93 -19.72 -33.70
C ILE A 160 1.72 -19.46 -35.20
N GLU A 161 2.50 -20.10 -36.08
CA GLU A 161 2.31 -20.06 -37.54
C GLU A 161 0.93 -20.59 -37.95
N ARG A 162 0.45 -21.68 -37.33
CA ARG A 162 -0.92 -22.18 -37.58
C ARG A 162 -1.99 -21.17 -37.16
N LEU A 163 -1.69 -20.33 -36.19
CA LEU A 163 -2.56 -19.24 -35.72
C LEU A 163 -2.31 -17.90 -36.45
N ALA A 164 -1.43 -17.87 -37.46
CA ALA A 164 -1.14 -16.65 -38.22
C ALA A 164 -2.42 -15.99 -38.81
N PRO A 165 -3.40 -16.72 -39.37
CA PRO A 165 -4.64 -16.11 -39.85
C PRO A 165 -5.40 -15.35 -38.74
N LEU A 166 -5.40 -15.89 -37.52
CA LEU A 166 -5.99 -15.23 -36.35
C LEU A 166 -5.21 -13.97 -35.97
N ALA A 167 -3.87 -14.00 -36.02
CA ALA A 167 -3.06 -12.79 -35.85
C ALA A 167 -3.40 -11.73 -36.91
N HIS A 168 -3.66 -12.15 -38.15
CA HIS A 168 -4.06 -11.23 -39.20
C HIS A 168 -5.43 -10.58 -38.97
N LEU A 169 -6.36 -11.31 -38.36
CA LEU A 169 -7.68 -10.82 -37.99
C LEU A 169 -7.62 -9.89 -36.76
N LEU A 170 -7.00 -10.34 -35.66
CA LEU A 170 -6.98 -9.63 -34.37
C LEU A 170 -6.21 -8.30 -34.41
N PHE A 171 -5.17 -8.21 -35.23
CA PHE A 171 -4.37 -6.99 -35.40
C PHE A 171 -4.73 -6.22 -36.68
N SER A 172 -5.98 -6.35 -37.13
CA SER A 172 -6.56 -5.57 -38.23
C SER A 172 -7.16 -4.24 -37.73
N PRO A 173 -7.29 -3.20 -38.58
CA PRO A 173 -7.95 -1.95 -38.18
C PRO A 173 -9.40 -2.14 -37.67
N PRO A 174 -10.26 -2.99 -38.28
CA PRO A 174 -11.57 -3.28 -37.72
C PRO A 174 -11.52 -3.90 -36.33
N ALA A 175 -10.59 -4.84 -36.09
CA ALA A 175 -10.43 -5.43 -34.76
C ALA A 175 -9.97 -4.40 -33.71
N LEU A 176 -9.15 -3.43 -34.10
CA LEU A 176 -8.79 -2.31 -33.21
C LEU A 176 -10.02 -1.44 -32.86
N ILE A 177 -10.90 -1.15 -33.82
CA ILE A 177 -12.14 -0.40 -33.56
C ILE A 177 -13.06 -1.20 -32.63
N ALA A 178 -13.23 -2.50 -32.88
CA ALA A 178 -14.02 -3.38 -32.02
C ALA A 178 -13.43 -3.45 -30.59
N TRP A 179 -12.11 -3.52 -30.48
CA TRP A 179 -11.41 -3.49 -29.19
C TRP A 179 -11.65 -2.16 -28.46
N LEU A 180 -11.51 -1.01 -29.16
CA LEU A 180 -11.79 0.30 -28.58
C LEU A 180 -13.25 0.45 -28.14
N ALA A 181 -14.19 -0.05 -28.93
CA ALA A 181 -15.61 -0.05 -28.59
C ALA A 181 -15.89 -0.90 -27.34
N MET A 182 -15.29 -2.09 -27.24
CA MET A 182 -15.43 -2.95 -26.07
C MET A 182 -14.80 -2.33 -24.82
N VAL A 183 -13.63 -1.71 -24.93
CA VAL A 183 -13.00 -0.99 -23.80
C VAL A 183 -13.87 0.19 -23.38
N GLY A 184 -14.35 1.00 -24.33
CA GLY A 184 -15.24 2.13 -24.03
C GLY A 184 -16.54 1.69 -23.36
N PHE A 185 -17.16 0.62 -23.86
CA PHE A 185 -18.37 0.04 -23.27
C PHE A 185 -18.11 -0.56 -21.88
N GLY A 186 -17.00 -1.28 -21.70
CA GLY A 186 -16.60 -1.84 -20.41
C GLY A 186 -16.30 -0.76 -19.37
N VAL A 187 -15.64 0.34 -19.75
CA VAL A 187 -15.44 1.50 -18.88
C VAL A 187 -16.77 2.14 -18.51
N TYR A 188 -17.68 2.33 -19.47
CA TYR A 188 -19.04 2.81 -19.20
C TYR A 188 -19.76 1.92 -18.17
N LEU A 189 -19.72 0.60 -18.33
CA LEU A 189 -20.32 -0.35 -17.39
C LEU A 189 -19.66 -0.30 -16.01
N ALA A 190 -18.33 -0.20 -15.95
CA ALA A 190 -17.59 -0.14 -14.69
C ALA A 190 -17.91 1.13 -13.89
N ILE A 191 -18.04 2.28 -14.58
CA ILE A 191 -18.45 3.54 -13.95
C ILE A 191 -19.92 3.47 -13.51
N GLY A 192 -20.80 2.93 -14.35
CA GLY A 192 -22.23 2.83 -14.05
C GLY A 192 -22.56 1.89 -12.88
N ASN A 193 -21.71 0.89 -12.61
CA ASN A 193 -21.91 -0.10 -11.54
C ASN A 193 -20.81 0.01 -10.45
N TRP A 194 -20.20 1.18 -10.30
CA TRP A 194 -19.04 1.37 -9.43
C TRP A 194 -19.31 0.97 -7.97
N ASP A 195 -20.46 1.35 -7.42
CA ASP A 195 -20.81 1.08 -6.03
C ASP A 195 -21.01 -0.42 -5.77
N GLU A 196 -21.70 -1.14 -6.67
CA GLU A 196 -21.88 -2.59 -6.56
C GLU A 196 -20.53 -3.32 -6.69
N LEU A 197 -19.69 -2.91 -7.63
CA LEU A 197 -18.36 -3.48 -7.85
C LEU A 197 -17.47 -3.31 -6.62
N PHE A 198 -17.51 -2.13 -6.01
CA PHE A 198 -16.74 -1.81 -4.81
C PHE A 198 -17.26 -2.58 -3.59
N ALA A 199 -18.57 -2.66 -3.39
CA ALA A 199 -19.18 -3.43 -2.30
C ALA A 199 -18.86 -4.93 -2.41
N TYR A 200 -18.96 -5.50 -3.62
CA TYR A 200 -18.59 -6.89 -3.86
C TYR A 200 -17.08 -7.11 -3.66
N GLY A 201 -16.23 -6.19 -4.11
CA GLY A 201 -14.79 -6.26 -3.92
C GLY A 201 -14.34 -6.16 -2.47
N ALA A 202 -14.99 -5.32 -1.66
CA ALA A 202 -14.69 -5.17 -0.24
C ALA A 202 -14.86 -6.49 0.53
N THR A 203 -15.80 -7.34 0.10
CA THR A 203 -16.10 -8.63 0.72
C THR A 203 -15.32 -9.79 0.09
N HIS A 204 -15.20 -9.83 -1.23
CA HIS A 204 -14.70 -11.01 -1.95
C HIS A 204 -13.25 -10.91 -2.42
N ALA A 205 -12.70 -9.73 -2.71
CA ALA A 205 -11.42 -9.61 -3.43
C ALA A 205 -10.23 -10.24 -2.71
N LEU A 206 -10.28 -10.30 -1.37
CA LEU A 206 -9.23 -10.87 -0.51
C LEU A 206 -9.73 -12.05 0.32
N ALA A 207 -10.92 -12.57 0.02
CA ALA A 207 -11.43 -13.78 0.64
C ALA A 207 -10.50 -14.97 0.28
N PRO A 208 -10.26 -15.93 1.20
CA PRO A 208 -9.36 -17.05 0.94
C PRO A 208 -9.70 -17.84 -0.34
N GLY A 209 -10.99 -18.07 -0.60
CA GLY A 209 -11.45 -18.73 -1.82
C GLY A 209 -11.09 -17.95 -3.09
N SER A 210 -11.24 -16.62 -3.08
CA SER A 210 -10.84 -15.77 -4.21
C SER A 210 -9.35 -15.81 -4.45
N LEU A 211 -8.52 -15.84 -3.40
CA LEU A 211 -7.07 -15.88 -3.55
C LEU A 211 -6.59 -17.19 -4.16
N VAL A 212 -7.19 -18.33 -3.80
CA VAL A 212 -6.92 -19.62 -4.44
C VAL A 212 -7.25 -19.55 -5.92
N TRP A 213 -8.44 -19.03 -6.27
CA TRP A 213 -8.83 -18.91 -7.68
C TRP A 213 -7.97 -17.91 -8.44
N MET A 214 -7.59 -16.77 -7.85
CA MET A 214 -6.65 -15.83 -8.45
C MET A 214 -5.29 -16.47 -8.70
N ALA A 215 -4.80 -17.31 -7.79
CA ALA A 215 -3.53 -18.04 -7.97
C ALA A 215 -3.59 -19.02 -9.15
N VAL A 216 -4.74 -19.67 -9.38
CA VAL A 216 -4.97 -20.55 -10.53
C VAL A 216 -5.16 -19.77 -11.84
N LEU A 217 -5.93 -18.67 -11.79
CA LEU A 217 -6.23 -17.83 -12.94
C LEU A 217 -5.01 -17.05 -13.43
N PHE A 218 -4.11 -16.65 -12.53
CA PHE A 218 -2.92 -15.86 -12.87
C PHE A 218 -2.04 -16.46 -13.97
N PRO A 219 -1.56 -17.72 -13.89
CA PRO A 219 -0.79 -18.31 -14.98
C PRO A 219 -1.58 -18.44 -16.28
N LEU A 220 -2.91 -18.67 -16.22
CA LEU A 220 -3.76 -18.77 -17.41
C LEU A 220 -3.89 -17.41 -18.12
N VAL A 221 -4.17 -16.35 -17.36
CA VAL A 221 -4.21 -14.97 -17.87
C VAL A 221 -2.87 -14.59 -18.48
N LYS A 222 -1.76 -14.91 -17.79
CA LYS A 222 -0.42 -14.63 -18.31
C LYS A 222 -0.06 -15.45 -19.54
N LEU A 223 -0.53 -16.69 -19.66
CA LEU A 223 -0.38 -17.45 -20.90
C LEU A 223 -1.07 -16.77 -22.09
N LEU A 224 -2.29 -16.28 -21.90
CA LEU A 224 -3.03 -15.53 -22.93
C LEU A 224 -2.36 -14.19 -23.26
N HIS A 225 -1.81 -13.50 -22.26
CA HIS A 225 -1.03 -12.28 -22.43
C HIS A 225 0.20 -12.51 -23.32
N GLU A 226 1.00 -13.54 -23.02
CA GLU A 226 2.16 -13.92 -23.84
C GLU A 226 1.76 -14.36 -25.25
N LEU A 227 0.65 -15.10 -25.39
CA LEU A 227 0.09 -15.44 -26.70
C LEU A 227 -0.27 -14.19 -27.51
N GLY A 228 -0.78 -13.14 -26.86
CA GLY A 228 -1.02 -11.84 -27.48
C GLY A 228 0.24 -11.25 -28.11
N HIS A 229 1.35 -11.22 -27.35
CA HIS A 229 2.65 -10.78 -27.88
C HIS A 229 3.13 -11.66 -29.05
N ALA A 230 3.01 -12.98 -28.94
CA ALA A 230 3.42 -13.91 -29.99
C ALA A 230 2.66 -13.70 -31.30
N LEU A 231 1.32 -13.59 -31.23
CA LEU A 231 0.47 -13.33 -32.38
C LEU A 231 0.76 -11.96 -33.00
N ALA A 232 0.97 -10.92 -32.18
CA ALA A 232 1.35 -9.60 -32.66
C ALA A 232 2.70 -9.64 -33.38
N CYS A 233 3.69 -10.34 -32.83
CA CYS A 233 4.99 -10.50 -33.47
C CYS A 233 4.85 -11.20 -34.83
N LYS A 234 4.03 -12.27 -34.89
CA LYS A 234 3.82 -13.05 -36.11
C LYS A 234 3.11 -12.27 -37.22
N ARG A 235 2.16 -11.39 -36.88
CA ARG A 235 1.44 -10.52 -37.84
C ARG A 235 2.38 -9.75 -38.77
N TRP A 236 3.56 -9.34 -38.29
CA TRP A 236 4.53 -8.57 -39.06
C TRP A 236 5.78 -9.39 -39.45
N GLY A 237 5.68 -10.72 -39.41
CA GLY A 237 6.73 -11.63 -39.88
C GLY A 237 7.89 -11.83 -38.90
N GLY A 238 7.70 -11.52 -37.62
CA GLY A 238 8.65 -11.89 -36.57
C GLY A 238 8.51 -13.36 -36.20
N GLU A 239 9.61 -13.98 -35.79
CA GLU A 239 9.63 -15.38 -35.34
C GLU A 239 9.57 -15.47 -33.81
N VAL A 240 8.84 -16.47 -33.30
CA VAL A 240 8.62 -16.69 -31.87
C VAL A 240 9.29 -18.00 -31.46
N ARG A 241 10.54 -17.94 -31.01
CA ARG A 241 11.43 -19.12 -31.00
C ARG A 241 11.52 -19.87 -29.68
N ASP A 242 11.15 -19.21 -28.58
CA ASP A 242 11.23 -19.78 -27.24
C ASP A 242 9.96 -19.51 -26.46
N PHE A 243 9.46 -20.53 -25.77
CA PHE A 243 8.36 -20.47 -24.83
C PHE A 243 8.74 -21.24 -23.57
N GLY A 244 8.45 -20.64 -22.43
CA GLY A 244 8.87 -21.21 -21.16
C GLY A 244 8.17 -20.60 -19.96
N THR A 245 8.72 -20.89 -18.78
CA THR A 245 8.32 -20.25 -17.52
C THR A 245 9.52 -19.64 -16.82
N SER A 246 9.33 -18.46 -16.26
CA SER A 246 10.27 -17.82 -15.34
C SER A 246 9.72 -17.94 -13.93
N LEU A 247 10.52 -18.40 -12.98
CA LEU A 247 10.17 -18.29 -11.56
C LEU A 247 10.38 -16.83 -11.14
N LEU A 248 9.35 -16.19 -10.63
CA LEU A 248 9.43 -14.90 -9.95
C LEU A 248 8.91 -15.09 -8.52
N VAL A 249 9.80 -15.03 -7.53
CA VAL A 249 9.43 -15.25 -6.11
C VAL A 249 8.64 -16.55 -5.93
N PHE A 250 9.17 -17.65 -6.47
CA PHE A 250 8.56 -18.99 -6.49
C PHE A 250 7.28 -19.15 -7.31
N MET A 251 6.71 -18.09 -7.90
CA MET A 251 5.58 -18.20 -8.82
C MET A 251 6.07 -18.43 -10.26
N PRO A 252 5.63 -19.50 -10.94
CA PRO A 252 5.95 -19.71 -12.35
C PRO A 252 5.12 -18.77 -13.22
N ILE A 253 5.79 -17.91 -13.97
CA ILE A 253 5.17 -16.97 -14.91
C ILE A 253 5.54 -17.39 -16.33
N PRO A 254 4.57 -17.70 -17.20
CA PRO A 254 4.83 -17.96 -18.62
C PRO A 254 5.58 -16.79 -19.27
N PHE A 255 6.45 -17.09 -20.23
CA PHE A 255 7.06 -16.06 -21.09
C PHE A 255 7.17 -16.57 -22.51
N VAL A 256 7.14 -15.65 -23.47
CA VAL A 256 7.46 -15.92 -24.86
C VAL A 256 8.56 -14.98 -25.38
N ASP A 257 9.49 -15.50 -26.19
CA ASP A 257 10.52 -14.67 -26.81
C ASP A 257 10.03 -13.98 -28.09
N CYS A 258 9.63 -12.72 -27.95
CA CYS A 258 9.26 -11.82 -29.05
C CYS A 258 10.36 -10.82 -29.43
N SER A 259 11.63 -11.11 -29.13
CA SER A 259 12.74 -10.17 -29.35
C SER A 259 12.96 -9.79 -30.81
N ASP A 260 12.52 -10.63 -31.76
CA ASP A 260 12.57 -10.32 -33.19
C ASP A 260 11.77 -9.05 -33.55
N SER A 261 10.77 -8.67 -32.74
CA SER A 261 9.98 -7.44 -32.92
C SER A 261 10.82 -6.16 -32.83
N ALA A 262 11.96 -6.19 -32.12
CA ALA A 262 12.87 -5.06 -32.01
C ALA A 262 13.46 -4.64 -33.38
N PHE A 263 13.45 -5.54 -34.37
CA PHE A 263 13.95 -5.30 -35.72
C PHE A 263 12.91 -4.76 -36.70
N PHE A 264 11.64 -4.61 -36.28
CA PHE A 264 10.61 -4.09 -37.18
C PHE A 264 10.90 -2.65 -37.59
N VAL A 265 10.71 -2.34 -38.87
CA VAL A 265 11.05 -1.01 -39.43
C VAL A 265 10.14 0.08 -38.88
N ARG A 266 8.82 -0.17 -38.79
CA ARG A 266 7.83 0.84 -38.40
C ARG A 266 7.64 0.84 -36.88
N ARG A 267 7.76 2.01 -36.25
CA ARG A 267 7.57 2.18 -34.79
C ARG A 267 6.21 1.67 -34.30
N ARG A 268 5.15 1.91 -35.08
CA ARG A 268 3.79 1.47 -34.75
C ARG A 268 3.68 -0.06 -34.59
N GLN A 269 4.48 -0.84 -35.32
CA GLN A 269 4.50 -2.30 -35.22
C GLN A 269 5.14 -2.73 -33.90
N ARG A 270 6.26 -2.11 -33.51
CA ARG A 270 6.94 -2.38 -32.24
C ARG A 270 6.06 -2.02 -31.03
N ILE A 271 5.39 -0.87 -31.10
CA ILE A 271 4.43 -0.45 -30.07
C ILE A 271 3.25 -1.42 -30.00
N ALA A 272 2.72 -1.88 -31.14
CA ALA A 272 1.62 -2.84 -31.15
C ALA A 272 2.00 -4.19 -30.54
N VAL A 273 3.22 -4.70 -30.80
CA VAL A 273 3.72 -5.91 -30.12
C VAL A 273 3.83 -5.67 -28.62
N ALA A 274 4.41 -4.56 -28.18
CA ALA A 274 4.53 -4.25 -26.75
C ALA A 274 3.16 -4.05 -26.08
N ALA A 275 2.15 -3.55 -26.78
CA ALA A 275 0.80 -3.35 -26.24
C ALA A 275 -0.07 -4.62 -26.25
N ALA A 276 0.30 -5.64 -27.02
CA ALA A 276 -0.57 -6.78 -27.32
C ALA A 276 -1.00 -7.55 -26.06
N GLY A 277 -0.09 -7.79 -25.12
CA GLY A 277 -0.40 -8.43 -23.85
C GLY A 277 -1.45 -7.66 -23.05
N MET A 278 -1.29 -6.34 -22.91
CA MET A 278 -2.28 -5.48 -22.25
C MET A 278 -3.61 -5.45 -23.00
N MET A 279 -3.60 -5.46 -24.34
CA MET A 279 -4.83 -5.50 -25.13
C MET A 279 -5.65 -6.77 -24.82
N VAL A 280 -4.98 -7.92 -24.69
CA VAL A 280 -5.60 -9.19 -24.28
C VAL A 280 -6.12 -9.10 -22.85
N GLU A 281 -5.34 -8.56 -21.92
CA GLU A 281 -5.78 -8.41 -20.53
C GLU A 281 -7.01 -7.49 -20.41
N PHE A 282 -7.12 -6.42 -21.21
CA PHE A 282 -8.32 -5.59 -21.26
C PHE A 282 -9.54 -6.32 -21.83
N VAL A 283 -9.35 -7.17 -22.86
CA VAL A 283 -10.44 -8.02 -23.36
C VAL A 283 -10.94 -8.94 -22.26
N LEU A 284 -10.03 -9.57 -21.51
CA LEU A 284 -10.37 -10.44 -20.39
C LEU A 284 -11.05 -9.65 -19.25
N ALA A 285 -10.56 -8.46 -18.92
CA ALA A 285 -11.11 -7.62 -17.87
C ALA A 285 -12.57 -7.23 -18.15
N PHE A 286 -12.84 -6.65 -19.32
CA PHE A 286 -14.17 -6.16 -19.65
C PHE A 286 -15.12 -7.28 -20.08
N GLY A 287 -14.61 -8.34 -20.70
CA GLY A 287 -15.39 -9.56 -20.93
C GLY A 287 -15.85 -10.18 -19.63
N ALA A 288 -14.96 -10.28 -18.64
CA ALA A 288 -15.31 -10.78 -17.31
C ALA A 288 -16.26 -9.85 -16.56
N LEU A 289 -16.14 -8.52 -16.69
CA LEU A 289 -17.11 -7.57 -16.15
C LEU A 289 -18.52 -7.82 -16.72
N ILE A 290 -18.64 -8.00 -18.04
CA ILE A 290 -19.93 -8.29 -18.68
C ILE A 290 -20.51 -9.61 -18.17
N VAL A 291 -19.68 -10.66 -18.07
CA VAL A 291 -20.11 -11.96 -17.51
C VAL A 291 -20.57 -11.81 -16.06
N TRP A 292 -19.85 -11.02 -15.26
CA TRP A 292 -20.19 -10.77 -13.87
C TRP A 292 -21.53 -10.04 -13.69
N LEU A 293 -21.84 -9.09 -14.59
CA LEU A 293 -23.11 -8.34 -14.58
C LEU A 293 -24.31 -9.16 -15.05
N VAL A 294 -24.12 -10.08 -15.99
CA VAL A 294 -25.22 -10.85 -16.59
C VAL A 294 -25.45 -12.18 -15.86
N SER A 295 -24.44 -12.73 -15.21
CA SER A 295 -24.55 -14.00 -14.51
C SER A 295 -25.23 -13.84 -13.15
N THR A 296 -26.12 -14.79 -12.82
CA THR A 296 -26.74 -14.93 -11.51
C THR A 296 -26.10 -16.04 -10.67
N ASP A 297 -25.19 -16.83 -11.25
CA ASP A 297 -24.51 -17.94 -10.57
C ASP A 297 -23.31 -17.41 -9.77
N ASP A 298 -23.26 -17.73 -8.47
CA ASP A 298 -22.25 -17.19 -7.56
C ASP A 298 -20.83 -17.61 -7.93
N PHE A 299 -20.64 -18.83 -8.44
CA PHE A 299 -19.33 -19.33 -8.83
C PHE A 299 -18.84 -18.64 -10.11
N VAL A 300 -19.69 -18.51 -11.12
CA VAL A 300 -19.38 -17.79 -12.36
C VAL A 300 -19.08 -16.32 -12.06
N ARG A 301 -19.89 -15.68 -11.21
CA ARG A 301 -19.62 -14.31 -10.74
C ARG A 301 -18.28 -14.23 -10.02
N LEU A 302 -17.97 -15.15 -9.11
CA LEU A 302 -16.69 -15.16 -8.39
C LEU A 302 -15.49 -15.24 -9.35
N ILE A 303 -15.52 -16.17 -10.31
CA ILE A 303 -14.43 -16.35 -11.29
C ILE A 303 -14.32 -15.13 -12.22
N ALA A 304 -15.45 -14.59 -12.67
CA ALA A 304 -15.49 -13.40 -13.51
C ALA A 304 -14.92 -12.18 -12.75
N PHE A 305 -15.36 -11.97 -11.51
CA PHE A 305 -14.85 -10.91 -10.65
C PHE A 305 -13.35 -11.05 -10.41
N ASN A 306 -12.88 -12.25 -10.05
CA ASN A 306 -11.46 -12.52 -9.82
C ASN A 306 -10.63 -12.31 -11.09
N THR A 307 -11.13 -12.74 -12.25
CA THR A 307 -10.47 -12.51 -13.55
C THR A 307 -10.38 -11.03 -13.84
N MET A 308 -11.47 -10.28 -13.68
CA MET A 308 -11.54 -8.84 -13.88
C MET A 308 -10.57 -8.09 -12.96
N VAL A 309 -10.58 -8.38 -11.66
CA VAL A 309 -9.71 -7.75 -10.66
C VAL A 309 -8.25 -8.06 -10.96
N LEU A 310 -7.94 -9.33 -11.24
CA LEU A 310 -6.60 -9.79 -11.54
C LEU A 310 -6.04 -9.09 -12.78
N THR A 311 -6.75 -9.14 -13.91
CA THR A 311 -6.31 -8.52 -15.17
C THR A 311 -6.27 -7.01 -15.08
N SER A 312 -7.20 -6.36 -14.36
CA SER A 312 -7.19 -4.90 -14.18
C SER A 312 -6.02 -4.44 -13.32
N ILE A 313 -5.76 -5.10 -12.18
CA ILE A 313 -4.65 -4.73 -11.29
C ILE A 313 -3.31 -5.02 -11.98
N THR A 314 -3.13 -6.20 -12.58
CA THR A 314 -1.87 -6.53 -13.28
C THR A 314 -1.61 -5.61 -14.46
N THR A 315 -2.66 -5.28 -15.22
CA THR A 315 -2.54 -4.35 -16.34
C THR A 315 -2.26 -2.94 -15.85
N ILE A 316 -3.13 -2.35 -15.05
CA ILE A 316 -3.07 -0.91 -14.73
C ILE A 316 -1.90 -0.58 -13.80
N ALA A 317 -1.70 -1.35 -12.73
CA ALA A 317 -0.66 -1.05 -11.75
C ALA A 317 0.75 -1.46 -12.21
N PHE A 318 0.87 -2.51 -13.04
CA PHE A 318 2.17 -3.04 -13.45
C PHE A 318 2.45 -2.85 -14.94
N ASN A 319 1.66 -3.46 -15.84
CA ASN A 319 2.00 -3.50 -17.27
C ASN A 319 1.83 -2.16 -18.00
N ALA A 320 0.77 -1.42 -17.70
CA ALA A 320 0.43 -0.11 -18.25
C ALA A 320 1.22 1.03 -17.61
N ASN A 321 1.97 0.74 -16.54
CA ASN A 321 2.80 1.73 -15.89
C ASN A 321 4.22 1.76 -16.49
N PRO A 322 4.61 2.84 -17.20
CA PRO A 322 5.91 2.92 -17.83
C PRO A 322 7.09 3.00 -16.84
N LEU A 323 6.82 3.33 -15.58
CA LEU A 323 7.83 3.46 -14.51
C LEU A 323 8.39 2.10 -14.07
N LEU A 324 7.68 1.01 -14.36
CA LEU A 324 8.16 -0.35 -14.19
C LEU A 324 8.53 -0.93 -15.55
N ARG A 325 9.54 -1.81 -15.59
CA ARG A 325 10.08 -2.35 -16.85
C ARG A 325 9.18 -3.39 -17.53
N PHE A 326 7.87 -3.20 -17.53
CA PHE A 326 6.90 -4.05 -18.22
C PHE A 326 6.56 -3.45 -19.60
N ASP A 327 5.44 -3.85 -20.18
CA ASP A 327 5.03 -3.49 -21.54
C ASP A 327 5.02 -1.98 -21.83
N ALA A 328 4.40 -1.18 -20.97
CA ALA A 328 4.33 0.27 -21.15
C ALA A 328 5.70 0.95 -21.11
N TYR A 329 6.68 0.36 -20.42
CA TYR A 329 8.06 0.85 -20.47
C TYR A 329 8.67 0.70 -21.86
N TYR A 330 8.42 -0.42 -22.53
CA TYR A 330 8.89 -0.62 -23.90
C TYR A 330 8.14 0.27 -24.88
N ILE A 331 6.83 0.47 -24.70
CA ILE A 331 6.05 1.47 -25.46
C ILE A 331 6.64 2.88 -25.27
N LEU A 332 6.89 3.30 -24.03
CA LEU A 332 7.48 4.61 -23.73
C LEU A 332 8.88 4.74 -24.35
N SER A 333 9.71 3.69 -24.25
CA SER A 333 11.04 3.66 -24.83
C SER A 333 11.00 3.86 -26.35
N GLU A 334 10.02 3.27 -27.03
CA GLU A 334 9.79 3.44 -28.47
C GLU A 334 9.25 4.82 -28.85
N LEU A 335 8.33 5.37 -28.05
CA LEU A 335 7.77 6.71 -28.25
C LEU A 335 8.85 7.80 -28.09
N ILE A 336 9.63 7.72 -27.01
CA ILE A 336 10.72 8.66 -26.74
C ILE A 336 11.92 8.37 -27.67
N GLY A 337 12.03 7.14 -28.18
CA GLY A 337 13.16 6.70 -28.99
C GLY A 337 14.45 6.61 -28.17
N MET A 338 14.36 6.09 -26.95
CA MET A 338 15.50 5.80 -26.08
C MET A 338 15.38 4.39 -25.52
N ASP A 339 16.29 3.49 -25.89
CA ASP A 339 16.34 2.16 -25.31
C ASP A 339 17.02 2.17 -23.94
N ASN A 340 16.74 1.12 -23.16
CA ASN A 340 17.38 0.89 -21.86
C ASN A 340 17.28 2.09 -20.90
N LEU A 341 16.17 2.85 -20.98
CA LEU A 341 15.87 4.04 -20.18
C LEU A 341 16.15 3.80 -18.69
N GLY A 342 15.72 2.67 -18.14
CA GLY A 342 15.93 2.36 -16.72
C GLY A 342 17.41 2.14 -16.35
N THR A 343 18.20 1.50 -17.20
CA THR A 343 19.62 1.25 -16.91
C THR A 343 20.42 2.54 -17.08
N ARG A 344 20.11 3.33 -18.11
CA ARG A 344 20.71 4.65 -18.35
C ARG A 344 20.37 5.64 -17.23
N ALA A 345 19.14 5.63 -16.74
CA ALA A 345 18.72 6.49 -15.63
C ALA A 345 19.44 6.14 -14.33
N GLN A 346 19.53 4.85 -13.99
CA GLN A 346 20.28 4.40 -12.81
C GLN A 346 21.78 4.72 -12.93
N ALA A 347 22.38 4.57 -14.11
CA ALA A 347 23.77 4.93 -14.34
C ALA A 347 24.01 6.44 -14.19
N LEU A 348 23.08 7.28 -14.68
CA LEU A 348 23.13 8.74 -14.52
C LEU A 348 23.02 9.14 -13.04
N ILE A 349 22.04 8.60 -12.30
CA ILE A 349 21.86 8.88 -10.86
C ILE A 349 23.06 8.38 -10.05
N GLY A 350 23.57 7.18 -10.36
CA GLY A 350 24.77 6.61 -9.73
C GLY A 350 26.05 7.39 -10.05
N GLY A 351 26.15 8.00 -11.23
CA GLY A 351 27.26 8.89 -11.58
C GLY A 351 27.17 10.23 -10.88
N LEU A 352 25.97 10.84 -10.87
CA LEU A 352 25.74 12.14 -10.23
C LEU A 352 25.93 12.08 -8.71
N SER A 353 25.41 11.04 -8.06
CA SER A 353 25.64 10.79 -6.63
C SER A 353 27.13 10.66 -6.32
N ARG A 354 27.91 9.92 -7.12
CA ARG A 354 29.36 9.84 -6.93
C ARG A 354 30.05 11.20 -7.11
N ARG A 355 29.66 11.99 -8.09
CA ARG A 355 30.23 13.33 -8.30
C ARG A 355 29.93 14.29 -7.15
N ILE A 356 28.69 14.29 -6.65
CA ILE A 356 28.24 15.16 -5.55
C ILE A 356 28.85 14.70 -4.22
N PHE A 357 28.68 13.43 -3.85
CA PHE A 357 29.07 12.92 -2.54
C PHE A 357 30.56 12.55 -2.46
N LEU A 358 31.14 11.97 -3.52
CA LEU A 358 32.55 11.53 -3.52
C LEU A 358 33.51 12.55 -4.16
N GLY A 359 32.99 13.55 -4.89
CA GLY A 359 33.85 14.49 -5.63
C GLY A 359 34.60 13.85 -6.81
N ASP A 360 34.17 12.66 -7.24
CA ASP A 360 34.82 11.92 -8.32
C ASP A 360 34.56 12.60 -9.67
N ALA A 361 35.52 13.41 -10.11
CA ALA A 361 35.48 14.11 -11.40
C ALA A 361 35.65 13.15 -12.60
N ASN A 362 36.21 11.96 -12.36
CA ASN A 362 36.48 10.94 -13.38
C ASN A 362 35.43 9.83 -13.39
N ALA A 363 34.36 9.93 -12.58
CA ALA A 363 33.26 8.99 -12.62
C ALA A 363 32.77 8.87 -14.08
N PRO A 364 32.74 7.66 -14.67
CA PRO A 364 32.38 7.46 -16.07
C PRO A 364 30.95 7.93 -16.28
N ALA A 365 30.82 9.19 -16.66
CA ALA A 365 29.55 9.81 -16.94
C ALA A 365 29.18 9.34 -18.33
N ILE A 366 28.17 8.47 -18.41
CA ILE A 366 27.29 8.52 -19.57
C ILE A 366 26.75 9.95 -19.52
N MET A 367 27.38 10.88 -20.26
CA MET A 367 26.90 12.25 -20.40
C MET A 367 25.87 12.20 -21.50
N PRO A 368 24.57 12.00 -21.17
CA PRO A 368 23.54 12.03 -22.19
C PRO A 368 23.50 13.46 -22.74
N PRO A 369 23.00 13.65 -23.98
CA PRO A 369 22.65 14.97 -24.48
C PRO A 369 21.80 15.73 -23.45
N PRO A 370 21.92 17.07 -23.35
CA PRO A 370 21.25 17.86 -22.30
C PRO A 370 19.75 17.57 -22.19
N GLY A 371 19.05 17.42 -23.32
CA GLY A 371 17.63 17.08 -23.36
C GLY A 371 17.28 15.68 -22.86
N GLU A 372 18.19 14.70 -22.99
CA GLU A 372 17.98 13.34 -22.48
C GLU A 372 18.20 13.24 -20.97
N ARG A 373 19.03 14.13 -20.40
CA ARG A 373 19.33 14.14 -18.95
C ARG A 373 18.09 14.34 -18.11
N ILE A 374 17.27 15.32 -18.47
CA ILE A 374 16.05 15.65 -17.72
C ILE A 374 15.09 14.45 -17.77
N VAL A 375 14.88 13.86 -18.95
CA VAL A 375 14.01 12.69 -19.11
C VAL A 375 14.52 11.50 -18.28
N LEU A 376 15.83 11.22 -18.31
CA LEU A 376 16.42 10.14 -17.53
C LEU A 376 16.34 10.37 -16.02
N LEU A 377 16.51 11.61 -15.56
CA LEU A 377 16.37 11.98 -14.14
C LEU A 377 14.93 11.85 -13.67
N LEU A 378 13.98 12.44 -14.41
CA LEU A 378 12.54 12.35 -14.09
C LEU A 378 12.07 10.89 -14.09
N TYR A 379 12.46 10.11 -15.11
CA TYR A 379 12.15 8.69 -15.17
C TYR A 379 12.78 7.92 -14.00
N GLY A 380 14.06 8.13 -13.71
CA GLY A 380 14.76 7.39 -12.67
C GLY A 380 14.20 7.66 -11.27
N LEU A 381 13.90 8.94 -10.97
CA LEU A 381 13.27 9.34 -9.72
C LEU A 381 11.83 8.81 -9.63
N GLY A 382 11.02 9.00 -10.69
CA GLY A 382 9.66 8.49 -10.76
C GLY A 382 9.58 6.98 -10.63
N SER A 383 10.44 6.23 -11.33
CA SER A 383 10.53 4.76 -11.25
C SER A 383 10.88 4.28 -9.85
N THR A 384 11.76 5.00 -9.16
CA THR A 384 12.15 4.67 -7.79
C THR A 384 11.01 4.96 -6.82
N ALA A 385 10.42 6.16 -6.89
CA ALA A 385 9.29 6.56 -6.06
C ALA A 385 8.09 5.62 -6.23
N TYR A 386 7.77 5.25 -7.47
CA TYR A 386 6.66 4.35 -7.75
C TYR A 386 6.87 2.92 -7.21
N LYS A 387 8.10 2.40 -7.27
CA LYS A 387 8.42 1.10 -6.64
C LYS A 387 8.22 1.16 -5.12
N PHE A 388 8.64 2.27 -4.49
CA PHE A 388 8.45 2.45 -3.04
C PHE A 388 6.96 2.52 -2.72
N PHE A 389 6.21 3.29 -3.51
CA PHE A 389 4.76 3.38 -3.39
C PHE A 389 4.09 2.00 -3.50
N ILE A 390 4.41 1.18 -4.51
CA ILE A 390 3.82 -0.16 -4.64
C ILE A 390 4.19 -1.07 -3.47
N VAL A 391 5.47 -1.17 -3.12
CA VAL A 391 5.89 -2.07 -2.03
C VAL A 391 5.24 -1.65 -0.73
N PHE A 392 5.24 -0.35 -0.42
CA PHE A 392 4.59 0.20 0.75
C PHE A 392 3.09 -0.08 0.72
N PHE A 393 2.40 0.25 -0.38
CA PHE A 393 0.97 0.02 -0.54
C PHE A 393 0.58 -1.45 -0.35
N VAL A 394 1.32 -2.38 -0.98
CA VAL A 394 1.06 -3.81 -0.85
C VAL A 394 1.33 -4.27 0.57
N VAL A 395 2.44 -3.86 1.20
CA VAL A 395 2.72 -4.23 2.60
C VAL A 395 1.61 -3.72 3.53
N ILE A 396 1.21 -2.45 3.45
CA ILE A 396 0.14 -1.90 4.30
C ILE A 396 -1.18 -2.65 4.14
N ASN A 397 -1.53 -3.06 2.91
CA ASN A 397 -2.83 -3.70 2.65
C ASN A 397 -2.84 -5.22 2.84
N VAL A 398 -1.68 -5.88 2.65
CA VAL A 398 -1.53 -7.34 2.77
C VAL A 398 -1.14 -7.74 4.18
N PHE A 399 -0.27 -6.99 4.84
CA PHE A 399 0.25 -7.33 6.17
C PHE A 399 -0.84 -7.56 7.22
N PRO A 400 -1.91 -6.74 7.35
CA PRO A 400 -2.96 -6.97 8.35
C PRO A 400 -3.74 -8.26 8.12
N ARG A 401 -3.84 -8.74 6.87
CA ARG A 401 -4.59 -9.94 6.49
C ARG A 401 -3.72 -11.19 6.44
N PHE A 402 -2.45 -11.04 6.10
CA PHE A 402 -1.49 -12.12 5.85
C PHE A 402 -0.13 -11.80 6.46
N PHE A 403 -0.02 -11.89 7.79
CA PHE A 403 1.19 -11.48 8.54
C PHE A 403 2.49 -12.06 7.96
N VAL A 404 2.55 -13.37 7.73
CA VAL A 404 3.76 -14.04 7.21
C VAL A 404 4.15 -13.48 5.85
N PHE A 405 3.19 -13.37 4.92
CA PHE A 405 3.44 -12.84 3.58
C PHE A 405 3.80 -11.35 3.61
N GLY A 406 3.16 -10.56 4.47
CA GLY A 406 3.47 -9.15 4.69
C GLY A 406 4.90 -8.94 5.20
N VAL A 407 5.33 -9.70 6.21
CA VAL A 407 6.70 -9.64 6.76
C VAL A 407 7.72 -10.05 5.70
N VAL A 408 7.50 -11.17 5.00
CA VAL A 408 8.40 -11.63 3.94
C VAL A 408 8.52 -10.60 2.83
N LEU A 409 7.40 -10.01 2.38
CA LEU A 409 7.38 -8.99 1.35
C LEU A 409 8.06 -7.69 1.80
N ALA A 410 7.83 -7.27 3.04
CA ALA A 410 8.45 -6.08 3.62
C ALA A 410 9.98 -6.27 3.76
N ALA A 411 10.42 -7.42 4.27
CA ALA A 411 11.84 -7.76 4.38
C ALA A 411 12.51 -7.83 3.01
N TRP A 412 11.86 -8.47 2.03
CA TRP A 412 12.32 -8.51 0.64
C TRP A 412 12.40 -7.12 0.01
N GLY A 413 11.36 -6.30 0.20
CA GLY A 413 11.29 -4.92 -0.26
C GLY A 413 12.41 -4.07 0.32
N ALA A 414 12.59 -4.10 1.65
CA ALA A 414 13.67 -3.40 2.34
C ALA A 414 15.06 -3.89 1.87
N MET A 415 15.25 -5.20 1.75
CA MET A 415 16.50 -5.78 1.28
C MET A 415 16.83 -5.32 -0.14
N SER A 416 15.86 -5.40 -1.06
CA SER A 416 16.08 -5.10 -2.48
C SER A 416 16.15 -3.60 -2.80
N MET A 417 15.41 -2.76 -2.07
CA MET A 417 15.30 -1.32 -2.35
C MET A 417 16.20 -0.44 -1.49
N ILE A 418 16.58 -0.90 -0.29
CA ILE A 418 17.39 -0.11 0.66
C ILE A 418 18.74 -0.78 0.86
N VAL A 419 18.76 -2.02 1.36
CA VAL A 419 20.00 -2.67 1.81
C VAL A 419 20.96 -2.94 0.66
N LEU A 420 20.51 -3.61 -0.42
CA LEU A 420 21.37 -3.96 -1.54
C LEU A 420 21.92 -2.74 -2.30
N PRO A 421 21.13 -1.71 -2.64
CA PRO A 421 21.66 -0.50 -3.27
C PRO A 421 22.66 0.24 -2.39
N LEU A 422 22.36 0.40 -1.09
CA LEU A 422 23.29 1.04 -0.13
C LEU A 422 24.56 0.23 0.05
N ALA A 423 24.47 -1.10 0.15
CA ALA A 423 25.65 -1.98 0.26
C ALA A 423 26.51 -1.90 -1.00
N LYS A 424 25.90 -1.89 -2.19
CA LYS A 424 26.62 -1.72 -3.46
C LYS A 424 27.30 -0.35 -3.52
N GLN A 425 26.61 0.71 -3.13
CA GLN A 425 27.16 2.06 -3.10
C GLN A 425 28.31 2.15 -2.08
N ALA A 426 28.15 1.64 -0.87
CA ALA A 426 29.17 1.60 0.17
C ALA A 426 30.42 0.84 -0.27
N ARG A 427 30.27 -0.33 -0.91
CA ARG A 427 31.39 -1.08 -1.49
C ARG A 427 32.12 -0.29 -2.57
N THR A 428 31.38 0.31 -3.52
CA THR A 428 32.01 1.12 -4.56
C THR A 428 32.72 2.36 -4.02
N THR A 429 32.16 2.98 -2.97
CA THR A 429 32.79 4.10 -2.27
C THR A 429 34.04 3.64 -1.53
N ALA A 430 34.00 2.50 -0.83
CA ALA A 430 35.16 1.96 -0.15
C ALA A 430 36.30 1.63 -1.13
N ASP A 431 35.97 1.03 -2.29
CA ASP A 431 36.95 0.73 -3.34
C ASP A 431 37.52 2.00 -3.99
N TYR A 432 36.72 3.05 -4.13
CA TYR A 432 37.18 4.36 -4.59
C TYR A 432 38.13 5.00 -3.57
N LEU A 433 37.75 5.03 -2.29
CA LEU A 433 38.55 5.61 -1.21
C LEU A 433 39.87 4.88 -0.97
N LYS A 434 39.95 3.58 -1.26
CA LYS A 434 41.21 2.81 -1.24
C LYS A 434 42.20 3.25 -2.33
N LYS A 435 41.70 3.77 -3.45
CA LYS A 435 42.50 4.18 -4.61
C LYS A 435 42.71 5.70 -4.71
N ALA A 436 41.98 6.47 -3.91
CA ALA A 436 42.00 7.93 -3.95
C ALA A 436 43.09 8.51 -3.04
N ASP A 437 43.66 9.65 -3.45
CA ASP A 437 44.63 10.38 -2.65
C ASP A 437 44.05 10.85 -1.30
N GLY A 438 44.92 11.05 -0.30
CA GLY A 438 44.53 11.43 1.06
C GLY A 438 43.63 12.68 1.12
N ALA A 439 43.86 13.66 0.25
CA ALA A 439 43.06 14.88 0.19
C ALA A 439 41.62 14.66 -0.29
N VAL A 440 41.39 13.71 -1.20
CA VAL A 440 40.05 13.33 -1.66
C VAL A 440 39.32 12.58 -0.55
N ARG A 441 40.02 11.67 0.15
CA ARG A 441 39.46 10.91 1.28
C ARG A 441 38.95 11.81 2.40
N VAL A 442 39.71 12.85 2.76
CA VAL A 442 39.28 13.85 3.75
C VAL A 442 38.03 14.59 3.28
N LYS A 443 37.98 15.09 2.04
CA LYS A 443 36.79 15.80 1.51
C LYS A 443 35.52 14.96 1.53
N VAL A 444 35.62 13.67 1.19
CA VAL A 444 34.49 12.74 1.23
C VAL A 444 34.01 12.51 2.66
N LEU A 445 34.93 12.27 3.60
CA LEU A 445 34.60 12.08 5.02
C LEU A 445 33.97 13.34 5.62
N THR A 446 34.48 14.53 5.29
CA THR A 446 33.90 15.81 5.74
C THR A 446 32.48 16.00 5.20
N ARG A 447 32.23 15.73 3.91
CA ARG A 447 30.88 15.81 3.32
C ARG A 447 29.92 14.81 3.96
N ALA A 448 30.39 13.58 4.22
CA ALA A 448 29.60 12.57 4.91
C ALA A 448 29.27 12.99 6.35
N ALA A 449 30.24 13.54 7.08
CA ALA A 449 30.04 14.06 8.43
C ALA A 449 29.05 15.24 8.44
N ILE A 450 29.18 16.20 7.52
CA ILE A 450 28.22 17.31 7.37
C ILE A 450 26.82 16.76 7.05
N GLY A 451 26.71 15.79 6.14
CA GLY A 451 25.43 15.15 5.82
C GLY A 451 24.80 14.45 7.03
N LEU A 452 25.60 13.75 7.83
CA LEU A 452 25.14 13.10 9.05
C LEU A 452 24.72 14.12 10.12
N VAL A 453 25.45 15.22 10.27
CA VAL A 453 25.11 16.32 11.18
C VAL A 453 23.84 17.01 10.73
N LEU A 454 23.65 17.28 9.44
CA LEU A 454 22.42 17.87 8.91
C LEU A 454 21.22 16.93 9.10
N LEU A 455 21.39 15.63 8.85
CA LEU A 455 20.34 14.64 9.08
C LEU A 455 20.00 14.48 10.56
N GLY A 456 21.01 14.42 11.42
CA GLY A 456 20.84 14.42 12.88
C GLY A 456 20.15 15.68 13.37
N GLY A 457 20.56 16.84 12.86
CA GLY A 457 19.92 18.13 13.12
C GLY A 457 18.46 18.13 12.70
N LEU A 458 18.13 17.64 11.51
CA LEU A 458 16.75 17.51 11.02
C LEU A 458 15.88 16.60 11.91
N LEU A 459 16.42 15.46 12.35
CA LEU A 459 15.74 14.51 13.24
C LEU A 459 15.57 15.04 14.67
N LEU A 460 16.35 16.04 15.05
CA LEU A 460 16.28 16.75 16.33
C LEU A 460 15.45 18.03 16.25
N VAL A 461 14.96 18.44 15.07
CA VAL A 461 14.10 19.63 14.93
C VAL A 461 12.85 19.42 15.80
N PRO A 462 12.62 20.29 16.78
CA PRO A 462 11.42 20.25 17.60
C PRO A 462 10.23 20.74 16.75
N LEU A 463 9.27 19.86 16.51
CA LEU A 463 8.03 20.17 15.79
C LEU A 463 6.83 20.06 16.74
N PRO A 464 5.76 20.83 16.52
CA PRO A 464 4.55 20.74 17.33
C PRO A 464 3.94 19.34 17.22
N TYR A 465 3.60 18.75 18.36
CA TYR A 465 3.01 17.41 18.46
C TYR A 465 1.67 17.49 19.18
N ALA A 466 0.66 16.84 18.60
CA ALA A 466 -0.68 16.81 19.17
C ALA A 466 -1.30 15.42 19.02
N VAL A 467 -2.01 15.00 20.06
CA VAL A 467 -2.82 13.78 20.05
C VAL A 467 -4.24 14.15 19.64
N VAL A 468 -4.80 13.42 18.68
CA VAL A 468 -6.19 13.60 18.24
C VAL A 468 -6.99 12.36 18.59
N ALA A 469 -8.06 12.55 19.34
CA ALA A 469 -8.91 11.47 19.82
C ALA A 469 -10.39 11.74 19.56
N ASP A 470 -11.16 10.67 19.43
CA ASP A 470 -12.59 10.71 19.16
C ASP A 470 -13.39 10.69 20.47
N GLY A 471 -14.55 11.34 20.45
CA GLY A 471 -15.45 11.38 21.60
C GLY A 471 -16.83 11.91 21.25
N ALA A 472 -17.66 12.15 22.25
CA ALA A 472 -19.01 12.66 22.06
C ALA A 472 -19.45 13.57 23.21
N VAL A 473 -20.36 14.49 22.90
CA VAL A 473 -21.01 15.35 23.91
C VAL A 473 -21.87 14.47 24.81
N ARG A 474 -21.57 14.47 26.12
CA ARG A 474 -22.25 13.66 27.13
C ARG A 474 -23.24 14.51 27.89
N LEU A 475 -24.36 13.88 28.20
CA LEU A 475 -25.33 14.39 29.14
C LEU A 475 -24.83 14.22 30.59
N PRO A 476 -24.88 15.24 31.46
CA PRO A 476 -24.51 15.09 32.87
C PRO A 476 -25.38 14.03 33.55
N PRO A 477 -24.85 13.14 34.41
CA PRO A 477 -25.64 12.07 35.02
C PRO A 477 -26.82 12.58 35.86
N GLU A 478 -26.68 13.76 36.48
CA GLU A 478 -27.72 14.42 37.29
C GLU A 478 -28.92 14.95 36.49
N SER A 479 -28.82 14.94 35.15
CA SER A 479 -29.91 15.38 34.27
C SER A 479 -30.95 14.29 34.00
N VAL A 480 -30.64 13.01 34.26
CA VAL A 480 -31.60 11.92 34.01
C VAL A 480 -32.55 11.83 35.20
N LEU A 481 -33.83 12.13 34.96
CA LEU A 481 -34.89 11.99 35.94
C LEU A 481 -35.26 10.52 36.09
N ARG A 482 -35.15 9.98 37.31
CA ARG A 482 -35.50 8.58 37.62
C ARG A 482 -36.64 8.50 38.60
N SER A 483 -37.40 7.42 38.51
CA SER A 483 -38.47 7.11 39.46
C SER A 483 -37.91 6.84 40.87
N GLY A 484 -38.51 7.48 41.88
CA GLY A 484 -38.15 7.30 43.30
C GLY A 484 -38.82 6.09 43.98
N GLY A 485 -39.70 5.37 43.27
CA GLY A 485 -40.41 4.19 43.77
C GLY A 485 -41.32 3.57 42.70
N ALA A 486 -41.74 2.33 42.87
CA ALA A 486 -42.66 1.68 41.93
C ALA A 486 -44.07 2.29 42.04
N GLY A 487 -44.73 2.56 40.91
CA GLY A 487 -46.06 3.16 40.88
C GLY A 487 -46.62 3.35 39.48
N ILE A 488 -47.85 3.84 39.39
CA ILE A 488 -48.52 4.17 38.13
C ILE A 488 -48.44 5.69 37.93
N VAL A 489 -48.04 6.12 36.73
CA VAL A 489 -48.03 7.55 36.38
C VAL A 489 -49.47 8.06 36.36
N THR A 490 -49.82 8.99 37.25
CA THR A 490 -51.18 9.54 37.35
C THR A 490 -51.32 10.86 36.60
N ALA A 491 -50.30 11.72 36.70
CA ALA A 491 -50.31 13.01 36.06
C ALA A 491 -48.89 13.46 35.70
N LEU A 492 -48.84 14.21 34.60
CA LEU A 492 -47.67 14.93 34.12
C LEU A 492 -48.03 16.42 34.14
N PRO A 493 -47.88 17.12 35.28
CA PRO A 493 -48.37 18.49 35.46
C PRO A 493 -47.90 19.48 34.39
N ARG A 494 -46.76 19.19 33.76
CA ARG A 494 -46.07 20.06 32.79
C ARG A 494 -46.15 19.59 31.34
N GLY A 495 -46.71 18.40 31.08
CA GLY A 495 -46.72 17.80 29.75
C GLY A 495 -45.34 17.34 29.26
N VAL A 496 -45.09 17.44 27.94
CA VAL A 496 -43.98 16.75 27.25
C VAL A 496 -42.63 17.51 27.30
N ALA A 497 -42.63 18.85 27.38
CA ALA A 497 -41.39 19.64 27.48
C ALA A 497 -41.56 21.09 27.98
N GLY A 498 -40.55 21.66 28.65
CA GLY A 498 -40.51 23.10 29.03
C GLY A 498 -39.38 23.48 30.02
N GLU A 499 -39.28 24.74 30.48
CA GLU A 499 -38.24 25.23 31.44
C GLU A 499 -38.60 25.10 32.95
N VAL A 500 -38.07 24.10 33.66
CA VAL A 500 -38.37 23.80 35.07
C VAL A 500 -37.48 24.56 36.05
N ALA A 501 -38.00 24.89 37.22
CA ALA A 501 -37.20 25.30 38.38
C ALA A 501 -36.80 24.08 39.25
N ALA A 502 -35.68 24.15 39.96
CA ALA A 502 -35.30 23.10 40.91
C ALA A 502 -36.39 22.88 41.97
N GLY A 503 -36.74 21.61 42.22
CA GLY A 503 -37.79 21.21 43.17
C GLY A 503 -39.22 21.25 42.61
N GLU A 504 -39.43 21.67 41.37
CA GLU A 504 -40.76 21.66 40.74
C GLU A 504 -41.22 20.21 40.45
N PRO A 505 -42.45 19.80 40.79
CA PRO A 505 -42.94 18.45 40.56
C PRO A 505 -43.18 18.19 39.06
N LEU A 506 -42.58 17.12 38.52
CA LEU A 506 -42.61 16.81 37.09
C LEU A 506 -43.46 15.57 36.77
N VAL A 507 -43.38 14.54 37.61
CA VAL A 507 -44.13 13.29 37.45
C VAL A 507 -44.76 12.92 38.78
N LEU A 508 -46.07 12.67 38.76
CA LEU A 508 -46.81 12.18 39.91
C LEU A 508 -47.08 10.69 39.72
N LEU A 509 -46.56 9.89 40.63
CA LEU A 509 -46.80 8.46 40.72
C LEU A 509 -47.85 8.20 41.81
N ASP A 510 -48.69 7.19 41.59
CA ASP A 510 -49.56 6.64 42.62
C ASP A 510 -49.25 5.16 42.82
N ASN A 511 -49.17 4.77 44.09
CA ASN A 511 -49.05 3.39 44.48
C ASN A 511 -50.09 3.11 45.58
N PRO A 512 -51.24 2.53 45.21
CA PRO A 512 -52.32 2.28 46.16
C PRO A 512 -51.91 1.29 47.26
N LEU A 513 -50.95 0.39 46.99
CA LEU A 513 -50.42 -0.54 47.99
C LEU A 513 -49.58 0.21 49.04
N LEU A 514 -48.68 1.12 48.63
CA LEU A 514 -47.90 1.92 49.57
C LEU A 514 -48.80 2.80 50.45
N HIS A 515 -49.84 3.40 49.87
CA HIS A 515 -50.83 4.16 50.64
C HIS A 515 -51.61 3.29 51.62
N ALA A 516 -52.02 2.08 51.21
CA ALA A 516 -52.71 1.14 52.08
C ALA A 516 -51.81 0.65 53.23
N GLU A 517 -50.54 0.35 52.96
CA GLU A 517 -49.57 -0.03 53.98
C GLU A 517 -49.32 1.09 55.00
N LEU A 518 -49.13 2.34 54.55
CA LEU A 518 -48.96 3.48 55.43
C LEU A 518 -50.18 3.67 56.34
N ASN A 519 -51.39 3.56 55.78
CA ASN A 519 -52.63 3.66 56.55
C ASN A 519 -52.78 2.52 57.56
N ALA A 520 -52.42 1.29 57.19
CA ALA A 520 -52.42 0.14 58.10
C ALA A 520 -51.43 0.31 59.26
N ARG A 521 -50.20 0.77 58.97
CA ARG A 521 -49.19 1.09 60.00
C ARG A 521 -49.68 2.18 60.95
N ARG A 522 -50.26 3.27 60.43
CA ARG A 522 -50.84 4.36 61.23
C ARG A 522 -51.99 3.86 62.13
N ALA A 523 -52.90 3.05 61.60
CA ALA A 523 -53.99 2.46 62.36
C ALA A 523 -53.48 1.49 63.45
N GLY A 524 -52.46 0.69 63.14
CA GLY A 524 -51.77 -0.19 64.08
C GLY A 524 -51.16 0.57 65.24
N ARG A 525 -50.47 1.69 64.97
CA ARG A 525 -49.91 2.57 66.00
C ARG A 525 -50.99 3.11 66.93
N VAL A 526 -52.12 3.59 66.39
CA VAL A 526 -53.24 4.08 67.22
C VAL A 526 -53.76 2.97 68.14
N SER A 527 -53.89 1.73 67.65
CA SER A 527 -54.30 0.60 68.49
C SER A 527 -53.29 0.33 69.63
N GLN A 528 -51.99 0.35 69.31
CA GLN A 528 -50.92 0.17 70.29
C GLN A 528 -50.88 1.32 71.32
N GLU A 529 -51.10 2.57 70.90
CA GLU A 529 -51.18 3.73 71.79
C GLU A 529 -52.31 3.56 72.81
N ARG A 530 -53.49 3.11 72.37
CA ARG A 530 -54.63 2.86 73.27
C ARG A 530 -54.34 1.73 74.27
N ARG A 531 -53.62 0.70 73.84
CA ARG A 531 -53.17 -0.39 74.73
C ARG A 531 -52.13 0.11 75.73
N TYR A 532 -51.22 0.97 75.31
CA TYR A 532 -50.23 1.60 76.18
C TYR A 532 -50.91 2.46 77.26
N GLU A 533 -51.88 3.30 76.87
CA GLU A 533 -52.69 4.10 77.81
C GLU A 533 -53.39 3.23 78.87
N ALA A 534 -53.96 2.09 78.46
CA ALA A 534 -54.62 1.16 79.38
C ALA A 534 -53.63 0.46 80.34
N LEU A 535 -52.41 0.18 79.89
CA LEU A 535 -51.37 -0.49 80.67
C LEU A 535 -50.69 0.43 81.68
N LEU A 536 -50.66 1.75 81.44
CA LEU A 536 -50.12 2.73 82.39
C LEU A 536 -50.79 2.68 83.77
N ALA A 537 -52.08 2.31 83.83
CA ALA A 537 -52.84 2.19 85.07
C ALA A 537 -52.71 0.82 85.77
N SER A 538 -52.21 -0.22 85.09
CA SER A 538 -52.27 -1.61 85.55
C SER A 538 -50.90 -2.30 85.65
N ASN A 539 -49.98 -2.06 84.71
CA ASN A 539 -48.68 -2.74 84.66
C ASN A 539 -47.59 -1.86 83.99
N MET A 540 -46.78 -1.19 84.82
CA MET A 540 -45.72 -0.27 84.35
C MET A 540 -44.57 -0.96 83.59
N ALA A 541 -44.26 -2.23 83.90
CA ALA A 541 -43.18 -2.95 83.23
C ALA A 541 -43.57 -3.31 81.78
N GLU A 542 -44.81 -3.77 81.57
CA GLU A 542 -45.35 -4.07 80.24
C GLU A 542 -45.59 -2.77 79.42
N ALA A 543 -45.98 -1.68 80.09
CA ALA A 543 -46.07 -0.36 79.45
C ALA A 543 -44.69 0.11 78.92
N GLY A 544 -43.61 -0.12 79.66
CA GLY A 544 -42.25 0.23 79.23
C GLY A 544 -41.79 -0.52 77.97
N LEU A 545 -42.15 -1.80 77.82
CA LEU A 545 -41.87 -2.58 76.61
C LEU A 545 -42.67 -2.05 75.41
N LEU A 546 -43.96 -1.75 75.61
CA LEU A 546 -44.82 -1.22 74.56
C LEU A 546 -44.42 0.20 74.13
N ALA A 547 -43.84 1.01 75.03
CA ALA A 547 -43.27 2.31 74.68
C ALA A 547 -42.11 2.19 73.68
N ALA A 548 -41.25 1.16 73.83
CA ALA A 548 -40.18 0.88 72.87
C ALA A 548 -40.73 0.40 71.52
N GLU A 549 -41.78 -0.43 71.52
CA GLU A 549 -42.48 -0.83 70.29
C GLU A 549 -43.12 0.36 69.56
N LEU A 550 -43.72 1.30 70.30
CA LEU A 550 -44.29 2.53 69.74
C LEU A 550 -43.23 3.44 69.12
N ALA A 551 -42.05 3.53 69.73
CA ALA A 551 -40.92 4.28 69.16
C ALA A 551 -40.45 3.65 67.84
N PHE A 552 -40.34 2.32 67.78
CA PHE A 552 -40.01 1.60 66.55
C PHE A 552 -41.09 1.79 65.46
N ALA A 553 -42.37 1.68 65.83
CA ALA A 553 -43.49 1.89 64.90
C ALA A 553 -43.52 3.33 64.34
N ALA A 554 -43.07 4.33 65.10
CA ALA A 554 -42.96 5.70 64.62
C ALA A 554 -41.88 5.85 63.53
N GLU A 555 -40.74 5.18 63.69
CA GLU A 555 -39.66 5.16 62.68
C GLU A 555 -40.07 4.42 61.40
N ASP A 556 -40.79 3.31 61.54
CA ASP A 556 -41.36 2.57 60.41
C ASP A 556 -42.40 3.41 59.64
N ILE A 557 -43.22 4.20 60.33
CA ILE A 557 -44.17 5.12 59.71
C ILE A 557 -43.43 6.25 59.00
N ALA A 558 -42.39 6.83 59.60
CA ALA A 558 -41.58 7.87 58.96
C ALA A 558 -40.92 7.35 57.67
N SER A 559 -40.37 6.14 57.69
CA SER A 559 -39.80 5.49 56.50
C SER A 559 -40.85 5.24 55.40
N ALA A 560 -42.07 4.86 55.78
CA ALA A 560 -43.18 4.67 54.85
C ALA A 560 -43.72 6.00 54.30
N GLU A 561 -43.71 7.07 55.09
CA GLU A 561 -44.05 8.43 54.65
C GLU A 561 -43.02 8.95 53.63
N ASP A 562 -41.74 8.71 53.87
CA ASP A 562 -40.67 9.04 52.90
C ASP A 562 -40.83 8.25 51.60
N ALA A 563 -41.23 6.98 51.66
CA ALA A 563 -41.50 6.16 50.47
C ALA A 563 -42.67 6.72 49.64
N VAL A 564 -43.73 7.20 50.29
CA VAL A 564 -44.85 7.87 49.62
C VAL A 564 -44.43 9.23 49.07
N ALA A 565 -43.59 9.99 49.77
CA ALA A 565 -43.07 11.27 49.30
C ALA A 565 -42.24 11.13 48.02
N ARG A 566 -41.49 10.04 47.86
CA ARG A 566 -40.70 9.73 46.65
C ARG A 566 -41.55 9.43 45.41
N LEU A 567 -42.87 9.24 45.54
CA LEU A 567 -43.79 9.12 44.41
C LEU A 567 -44.01 10.47 43.68
N VAL A 568 -43.64 11.59 44.31
CA VAL A 568 -43.60 12.90 43.67
C VAL A 568 -42.18 13.14 43.15
N VAL A 569 -41.97 12.93 41.86
CA VAL A 569 -40.66 13.10 41.24
C VAL A 569 -40.50 14.55 40.80
N ALA A 570 -39.63 15.27 41.50
CA ALA A 570 -39.34 16.68 41.28
C ALA A 570 -38.05 16.92 40.46
N ALA A 571 -37.95 18.08 39.83
CA ALA A 571 -36.78 18.49 39.06
C ALA A 571 -35.54 18.60 39.98
N PRO A 572 -34.43 17.88 39.69
CA PRO A 572 -33.22 17.95 40.51
C PRO A 572 -32.49 19.31 40.39
N ALA A 573 -32.65 19.99 39.25
CA ALA A 573 -32.05 21.30 38.99
C ALA A 573 -32.94 22.13 38.06
N THR A 574 -32.69 23.45 38.01
CA THR A 574 -33.32 24.35 37.04
C THR A 574 -32.81 24.04 35.63
N GLY A 575 -33.70 23.93 34.64
CA GLY A 575 -33.31 23.58 33.27
C GLY A 575 -34.50 23.31 32.34
N ARG A 576 -34.25 22.74 31.16
CA ARG A 576 -35.30 22.34 30.22
C ARG A 576 -35.62 20.86 30.39
N PHE A 577 -36.83 20.55 30.80
CA PHE A 577 -37.35 19.19 30.89
C PHE A 577 -37.82 18.68 29.52
N GLU A 578 -37.45 17.43 29.22
CA GLU A 578 -37.92 16.64 28.09
C GLU A 578 -38.36 15.26 28.61
N LEU A 579 -39.61 14.92 28.33
CA LEU A 579 -40.23 13.66 28.74
C LEU A 579 -39.68 12.49 27.91
N ALA A 580 -39.57 11.30 28.52
CA ALA A 580 -39.27 10.08 27.76
C ALA A 580 -40.44 9.73 26.81
N ASP A 581 -40.14 9.36 25.56
CA ASP A 581 -41.14 9.12 24.50
C ASP A 581 -42.23 8.10 24.86
N ALA A 582 -41.94 7.18 25.78
CA ALA A 582 -42.84 6.10 26.18
C ALA A 582 -43.63 6.38 27.47
N LEU A 583 -43.52 7.59 28.07
CA LEU A 583 -44.16 7.89 29.35
C LEU A 583 -45.50 8.59 29.15
N GLU A 584 -46.59 7.90 29.47
CA GLU A 584 -47.96 8.42 29.46
C GLU A 584 -48.67 8.11 30.78
N PRO A 585 -49.70 8.91 31.17
CA PRO A 585 -50.55 8.57 32.29
C PRO A 585 -51.15 7.17 32.13
N GLY A 586 -51.10 6.37 33.20
CA GLY A 586 -51.59 4.98 33.23
C GLY A 586 -50.51 3.92 33.06
N ILE A 587 -49.27 4.30 32.74
CA ILE A 587 -48.14 3.36 32.65
C ILE A 587 -47.57 3.06 34.04
N GLN A 588 -47.25 1.79 34.28
CA GLN A 588 -46.57 1.33 35.49
C GLN A 588 -45.06 1.44 35.31
N VAL A 589 -44.39 2.00 36.31
CA VAL A 589 -42.93 2.16 36.36
C VAL A 589 -42.38 1.52 37.64
N GLU A 590 -41.15 1.03 37.55
CA GLU A 590 -40.40 0.51 38.70
C GLU A 590 -39.47 1.58 39.29
N GLU A 591 -38.94 1.30 40.48
CA GLU A 591 -37.95 2.18 41.11
C GLU A 591 -36.67 2.24 40.25
N GLY A 592 -36.20 3.45 39.96
CA GLY A 592 -35.02 3.67 39.13
C GLY A 592 -35.28 3.80 37.63
N ASP A 593 -36.51 3.57 37.15
CA ASP A 593 -36.85 3.73 35.74
C ASP A 593 -36.64 5.17 35.24
N PRO A 594 -36.11 5.38 34.02
CA PRO A 594 -35.89 6.71 33.46
C PRO A 594 -37.22 7.35 33.02
N LEU A 595 -37.58 8.48 33.63
CA LEU A 595 -38.84 9.19 33.37
C LEU A 595 -38.66 10.35 32.38
N GLY A 596 -37.44 10.86 32.22
CA GLY A 596 -37.14 11.96 31.31
C GLY A 596 -35.77 12.57 31.61
N VAL A 597 -35.51 13.73 31.02
CA VAL A 597 -34.24 14.44 31.15
C VAL A 597 -34.47 15.92 31.46
N VAL A 598 -33.70 16.49 32.38
CA VAL A 598 -33.65 17.92 32.68
C VAL A 598 -32.29 18.48 32.21
N LEU A 599 -32.31 19.18 31.07
CA LEU A 599 -31.13 19.79 30.47
C LEU A 599 -30.77 21.10 31.18
N PRO A 600 -29.57 21.24 31.76
CA PRO A 600 -29.18 22.49 32.41
C PRO A 600 -29.11 23.64 31.39
N PRO A 601 -29.45 24.88 31.78
CA PRO A 601 -29.46 26.06 30.92
C PRO A 601 -28.06 26.63 30.67
N THR A 602 -27.00 25.87 30.96
CA THR A 602 -25.62 26.34 30.91
C THR A 602 -25.10 26.47 29.47
N ASP A 603 -24.34 27.53 29.22
CA ASP A 603 -23.50 27.74 28.02
C ASP A 603 -22.27 26.82 27.98
N THR A 604 -22.13 25.89 28.93
CA THR A 604 -21.09 24.88 28.93
C THR A 604 -21.66 23.50 28.61
N ARG A 605 -20.88 22.72 27.86
CA ARG A 605 -21.19 21.33 27.50
C ARG A 605 -20.06 20.42 27.92
N THR A 606 -20.40 19.21 28.33
CA THR A 606 -19.39 18.21 28.70
C THR A 606 -19.23 17.19 27.58
N ALA A 607 -18.01 16.81 27.24
CA ALA A 607 -17.73 15.74 26.28
C ALA A 607 -16.81 14.69 26.90
N ILE A 608 -17.07 13.42 26.58
CA ILE A 608 -16.15 12.33 26.91
C ILE A 608 -15.29 12.06 25.68
N ILE A 609 -13.98 12.11 25.86
CA ILE A 609 -13.00 11.72 24.85
C ILE A 609 -12.30 10.47 25.33
N VAL A 610 -12.19 9.47 24.44
CA VAL A 610 -11.56 8.19 24.77
C VAL A 610 -10.19 8.13 24.11
N VAL A 611 -9.15 7.85 24.91
CA VAL A 611 -7.76 7.75 24.46
C VAL A 611 -7.14 6.41 24.85
N SER A 612 -6.01 6.07 24.22
CA SER A 612 -5.17 4.95 24.64
C SER A 612 -4.45 5.27 25.97
N GLN A 613 -4.00 4.24 26.69
CA GLN A 613 -3.22 4.42 27.91
C GLN A 613 -1.92 5.20 27.68
N GLU A 614 -1.19 4.90 26.59
CA GLU A 614 0.06 5.62 26.28
C GLU A 614 -0.20 7.11 26.00
N ASP A 615 -1.29 7.41 25.28
CA ASP A 615 -1.70 8.79 25.02
C ASP A 615 -2.17 9.51 26.29
N ALA A 616 -2.81 8.81 27.22
CA ALA A 616 -3.26 9.38 28.50
C ALA A 616 -2.09 9.84 29.37
N ASP A 617 -1.04 9.01 29.51
CA ASP A 617 0.18 9.36 30.25
C ASP A 617 0.88 10.59 29.63
N LEU A 618 0.82 10.71 28.31
CA LEU A 618 1.36 11.84 27.57
C LEU A 618 0.57 13.13 27.80
N ILE A 619 -0.76 13.04 27.72
CA ILE A 619 -1.66 14.16 27.98
C ILE A 619 -1.47 14.63 29.43
N GLY A 620 -1.43 13.72 30.41
CA GLY A 620 -1.23 14.08 31.81
C GLY A 620 0.10 14.80 32.09
N SER A 621 1.15 14.50 31.33
CA SER A 621 2.50 15.03 31.60
C SER A 621 2.90 16.27 30.79
N ARG A 622 2.27 16.54 29.63
CA ARG A 622 2.76 17.55 28.66
C ARG A 622 1.69 18.47 28.07
N LEU A 623 0.46 18.45 28.58
CA LEU A 623 -0.61 19.23 28.02
C LEU A 623 -0.36 20.75 28.08
N GLU A 624 -0.36 21.40 26.92
CA GLU A 624 -0.34 22.87 26.79
C GLU A 624 -1.73 23.44 26.53
N GLY A 625 -2.62 22.68 25.86
CA GLY A 625 -3.99 23.10 25.61
C GLY A 625 -4.85 22.03 24.94
N VAL A 626 -6.17 22.17 25.08
CA VAL A 626 -7.15 21.27 24.45
C VAL A 626 -8.09 22.06 23.57
N THR A 627 -8.33 21.52 22.38
CA THR A 627 -9.32 22.07 21.45
C THR A 627 -10.23 20.97 20.94
N VAL A 628 -11.50 21.28 20.72
CA VAL A 628 -12.51 20.33 20.25
C VAL A 628 -13.19 20.84 18.98
N ARG A 629 -13.54 19.90 18.09
CA ARG A 629 -14.29 20.20 16.86
C ARG A 629 -15.38 19.15 16.58
N PRO A 630 -16.56 19.54 16.10
CA PRO A 630 -17.58 18.60 15.61
C PRO A 630 -17.12 17.85 14.35
N VAL A 631 -17.59 16.61 14.18
CA VAL A 631 -17.28 15.80 12.99
C VAL A 631 -18.13 16.19 11.78
N ARG A 632 -19.37 16.66 11.98
CA ARG A 632 -20.39 16.86 10.92
C ARG A 632 -20.74 18.31 10.57
N THR A 633 -20.46 19.27 11.44
CA THR A 633 -20.89 20.68 11.27
C THR A 633 -19.66 21.60 11.16
N GLN A 634 -19.85 22.78 10.54
CA GLN A 634 -18.80 23.78 10.23
C GLN A 634 -17.68 23.86 11.29
N SER A 635 -16.46 23.89 10.78
CA SER A 635 -15.15 23.69 11.40
C SER A 635 -14.72 24.78 12.40
N VAL A 636 -15.57 25.13 13.36
CA VAL A 636 -15.19 26.02 14.46
C VAL A 636 -14.52 25.18 15.53
N THR A 637 -13.23 25.44 15.72
CA THR A 637 -12.44 24.85 16.80
C THR A 637 -12.74 25.62 18.08
N ARG A 638 -13.17 24.94 19.14
CA ARG A 638 -13.50 25.56 20.43
C ARG A 638 -12.46 25.15 21.47
N PRO A 639 -12.04 26.08 22.36
CA PRO A 639 -11.20 25.70 23.50
C PRO A 639 -11.99 24.78 24.44
N ALA A 640 -11.29 23.83 25.05
CA ALA A 640 -11.86 22.95 26.05
C ALA A 640 -10.93 22.83 27.25
N ARG A 641 -11.48 22.50 28.41
CA ARG A 641 -10.73 22.27 29.65
C ARG A 641 -10.99 20.86 30.15
N ILE A 642 -9.92 20.18 30.59
CA ILE A 642 -10.07 18.87 31.24
C ILE A 642 -10.67 19.10 32.64
N LEU A 643 -11.84 18.51 32.88
CA LEU A 643 -12.49 18.48 34.19
C LEU A 643 -11.99 17.31 35.03
N ARG A 644 -11.98 16.11 34.43
CA ARG A 644 -11.68 14.84 35.09
C ARG A 644 -11.08 13.84 34.11
N ASP A 645 -10.31 12.91 34.63
CA ASP A 645 -9.79 11.75 33.95
C ASP A 645 -10.14 10.48 34.75
N TYR A 646 -10.53 9.42 34.06
CA TYR A 646 -10.83 8.14 34.70
C TYR A 646 -10.52 6.96 33.78
N HIS A 647 -10.16 5.85 34.41
CA HIS A 647 -9.93 4.58 33.73
C HIS A 647 -11.27 3.93 33.37
N LEU A 648 -11.53 3.73 32.08
CA LEU A 648 -12.65 2.90 31.63
C LEU A 648 -12.19 1.44 31.67
N SER A 649 -12.62 0.73 32.71
CA SER A 649 -12.66 -0.73 32.67
C SER A 649 -13.90 -1.12 31.87
N VAL A 650 -13.73 -1.47 30.60
CA VAL A 650 -14.83 -2.03 29.81
C VAL A 650 -15.10 -3.43 30.36
N ALA A 651 -16.16 -3.58 31.15
CA ALA A 651 -16.64 -4.90 31.53
C ALA A 651 -17.05 -5.67 30.26
N PRO A 652 -16.74 -6.97 30.15
CA PRO A 652 -17.22 -7.77 29.03
C PRO A 652 -18.76 -7.72 28.98
N PRO A 653 -19.37 -7.77 27.79
CA PRO A 653 -20.82 -7.80 27.68
C PRO A 653 -21.41 -8.95 28.51
N PRO A 654 -22.60 -8.77 29.11
CA PRO A 654 -23.19 -9.72 30.05
C PRO A 654 -23.51 -11.12 29.45
N ASP A 655 -23.41 -11.29 28.14
CA ASP A 655 -23.75 -12.53 27.42
C ASP A 655 -22.54 -13.42 27.05
N ALA A 656 -21.40 -13.29 27.74
CA ALA A 656 -20.28 -14.20 27.52
C ALA A 656 -20.60 -15.60 28.10
N ALA A 657 -20.99 -16.54 27.22
CA ALA A 657 -21.27 -17.93 27.58
C ALA A 657 -20.09 -18.57 28.35
N PRO A 658 -20.36 -19.39 29.39
CA PRO A 658 -19.31 -20.03 30.17
C PRO A 658 -18.51 -21.00 29.29
N GLY A 659 -17.25 -20.66 29.00
CA GLY A 659 -16.33 -21.46 28.19
C GLY A 659 -15.79 -20.77 26.93
N ALA A 660 -16.25 -19.56 26.59
CA ALA A 660 -15.62 -18.76 25.55
C ALA A 660 -14.22 -18.28 26.01
N PRO A 661 -13.19 -18.30 25.13
CA PRO A 661 -11.90 -17.70 25.47
C PRO A 661 -12.14 -16.23 25.87
N PRO A 662 -11.48 -15.72 26.93
CA PRO A 662 -11.65 -14.34 27.33
C PRO A 662 -11.40 -13.45 26.11
N PRO A 663 -12.25 -12.44 25.84
CA PRO A 663 -12.00 -11.52 24.75
C PRO A 663 -10.58 -10.96 24.92
N PRO A 664 -9.84 -10.74 23.82
CA PRO A 664 -8.50 -10.18 23.87
C PRO A 664 -8.57 -8.91 24.72
N VAL A 665 -7.76 -8.89 25.78
CA VAL A 665 -7.67 -7.84 26.80
C VAL A 665 -8.11 -6.50 26.21
N LEU A 666 -9.32 -6.06 26.57
CA LEU A 666 -9.81 -4.74 26.23
C LEU A 666 -8.76 -3.76 26.77
N GLU A 667 -8.01 -3.13 25.86
CA GLU A 667 -7.03 -2.11 26.19
C GLU A 667 -7.65 -1.18 27.23
N ALA A 668 -6.95 -0.93 28.34
CA ALA A 668 -7.38 0.05 29.31
C ALA A 668 -7.52 1.39 28.56
N ARG A 669 -8.76 1.78 28.27
CA ARG A 669 -9.06 3.05 27.63
C ARG A 669 -9.22 4.07 28.73
N PHE A 670 -8.56 5.20 28.59
CA PHE A 670 -8.78 6.32 29.50
C PHE A 670 -9.81 7.23 28.88
N ALA A 671 -10.71 7.74 29.71
CA ALA A 671 -11.64 8.79 29.32
C ALA A 671 -11.24 10.10 29.97
N PHE A 672 -11.19 11.15 29.15
CA PHE A 672 -11.12 12.53 29.62
C PHE A 672 -12.51 13.16 29.50
N GLU A 673 -12.98 13.73 30.59
CA GLU A 673 -14.16 14.56 30.64
C GLU A 673 -13.74 16.01 30.38
N LEU A 674 -14.20 16.56 29.26
CA LEU A 674 -13.85 17.90 28.81
C LEU A 674 -15.04 18.84 28.97
N GLU A 675 -14.82 19.99 29.59
CA GLU A 675 -15.72 21.14 29.54
C GLU A 675 -15.46 21.93 28.26
N ILE A 676 -16.52 22.15 27.49
CA ILE A 676 -16.51 22.92 26.26
C ILE A 676 -17.29 24.20 26.53
N ASP A 677 -16.63 25.34 26.28
CA ASP A 677 -17.29 26.64 26.22
C ASP A 677 -18.14 26.68 24.94
N ALA A 678 -19.43 26.44 25.11
CA ALA A 678 -20.35 26.06 24.06
C ALA A 678 -21.64 26.87 24.19
N GLY A 679 -21.61 28.12 23.73
CA GLY A 679 -22.85 28.84 23.46
C GLY A 679 -23.80 27.95 22.64
N ALA A 680 -25.04 27.80 23.13
CA ALA A 680 -26.24 27.03 22.73
C ALA A 680 -26.27 25.99 21.56
N ASP A 681 -25.20 25.67 20.85
CA ASP A 681 -25.23 25.13 19.47
C ASP A 681 -24.57 23.73 19.32
N LEU A 682 -24.46 22.97 20.43
CA LEU A 682 -23.92 21.62 20.45
C LEU A 682 -24.94 20.62 21.01
N PRO A 683 -25.61 19.81 20.15
CA PRO A 683 -26.50 18.76 20.62
C PRO A 683 -25.77 17.63 21.36
N TYR A 684 -26.42 17.06 22.36
CA TYR A 684 -25.94 15.88 23.07
C TYR A 684 -25.83 14.68 22.12
N GLY A 685 -24.84 13.80 22.35
CA GLY A 685 -24.53 12.67 21.47
C GLY A 685 -23.79 13.03 20.18
N GLN A 686 -23.54 14.32 19.90
CA GLN A 686 -22.78 14.72 18.73
C GLN A 686 -21.32 14.23 18.81
N ALA A 687 -20.88 13.57 17.74
CA ALA A 687 -19.50 13.10 17.61
C ALA A 687 -18.52 14.28 17.47
N MET A 688 -17.45 14.22 18.25
CA MET A 688 -16.42 15.25 18.41
C MET A 688 -15.03 14.66 18.20
N LYS A 689 -14.10 15.50 17.76
CA LYS A 689 -12.66 15.23 17.81
C LYS A 689 -11.98 16.23 18.73
N ALA A 690 -11.26 15.74 19.71
CA ALA A 690 -10.40 16.55 20.57
C ALA A 690 -8.96 16.48 20.09
N ARG A 691 -8.29 17.63 20.02
CA ARG A 691 -6.87 17.77 19.80
C ARG A 691 -6.24 18.26 21.10
N PHE A 692 -5.40 17.42 21.69
CA PHE A 692 -4.55 17.74 22.83
C PHE A 692 -3.20 18.21 22.30
N ASP A 693 -2.84 19.46 22.54
CA ASP A 693 -1.53 20.01 22.18
C ASP A 693 -0.51 19.68 23.27
N LEU A 694 0.58 19.03 22.89
CA LEU A 694 1.62 18.53 23.79
C LEU A 694 2.95 19.29 23.62
N GLY A 695 2.90 20.45 22.95
CA GLY A 695 4.04 21.30 22.70
C GLY A 695 4.99 20.73 21.65
N LEU A 696 6.29 20.95 21.84
CA LEU A 696 7.32 20.58 20.87
C LEU A 696 7.94 19.21 21.17
N GLN A 697 8.03 18.36 20.15
CA GLN A 697 8.72 17.08 20.23
C GLN A 697 9.68 16.88 19.03
N PRO A 698 10.89 16.33 19.23
CA PRO A 698 11.79 16.00 18.14
C PRO A 698 11.15 15.08 17.10
N LEU A 699 11.35 15.37 15.81
CA LEU A 699 10.80 14.60 14.69
C LEU A 699 11.12 13.10 14.79
N SER A 700 12.32 12.74 15.26
CA SER A 700 12.72 11.34 15.50
C SER A 700 11.77 10.58 16.43
N LEU A 701 11.41 11.20 17.57
CA LEU A 701 10.50 10.59 18.54
C LEU A 701 9.06 10.55 18.02
N GLN A 702 8.62 11.59 17.29
CA GLN A 702 7.31 11.58 16.64
C GLN A 702 7.19 10.46 15.60
N LEU A 703 8.22 10.26 14.77
CA LEU A 703 8.27 9.19 13.77
C LEU A 703 8.28 7.80 14.43
N TRP A 704 9.10 7.61 15.46
CA TRP A 704 9.16 6.35 16.21
C TRP A 704 7.81 5.98 16.81
N ARG A 705 7.13 6.93 17.48
CA ARG A 705 5.80 6.70 18.03
C ARG A 705 4.74 6.46 16.97
N SER A 706 4.75 7.24 15.89
CA SER A 706 3.81 7.03 14.79
C SER A 706 3.96 5.63 14.20
N LEU A 707 5.19 5.13 14.07
CA LEU A 707 5.47 3.76 13.64
C LEU A 707 4.99 2.72 14.66
N ASN A 708 5.21 2.93 15.96
CA ASN A 708 4.75 2.02 17.01
C ASN A 708 3.22 1.97 17.08
N ILE A 709 2.53 3.11 17.14
CA ILE A 709 1.06 3.18 17.14
C ILE A 709 0.49 2.53 15.87
N TRP A 710 1.13 2.76 14.72
CA TRP A 710 0.73 2.13 13.47
C TRP A 710 0.92 0.60 13.53
N PHE A 711 2.03 0.13 14.10
CA PHE A 711 2.31 -1.28 14.29
C PHE A 711 1.34 -1.94 15.26
N GLU A 712 1.04 -1.30 16.40
CA GLU A 712 0.08 -1.78 17.40
C GLU A 712 -1.34 -1.82 16.85
N LYS A 713 -1.83 -0.74 16.20
CA LYS A 713 -3.15 -0.73 15.55
C LYS A 713 -3.30 -1.89 14.56
N ILE A 714 -2.24 -2.19 13.81
CA ILE A 714 -2.24 -3.32 12.89
C ILE A 714 -2.29 -4.65 13.65
N MET A 715 -1.51 -4.81 14.72
CA MET A 715 -1.53 -6.02 15.54
C MET A 715 -2.88 -6.23 16.24
N LEU A 716 -3.53 -5.16 16.71
CA LEU A 716 -4.84 -5.18 17.38
C LEU A 716 -6.00 -5.42 16.42
N SER A 717 -5.94 -4.89 15.18
CA SER A 717 -6.94 -5.17 14.14
C SER A 717 -7.10 -6.67 13.86
N ARG A 718 -6.05 -7.45 14.13
CA ARG A 718 -6.03 -8.91 14.03
C ARG A 718 -6.86 -9.60 15.10
N HIS A 719 -6.92 -9.03 16.31
CA HIS A 719 -7.64 -9.62 17.43
C HIS A 719 -9.15 -9.38 17.33
N MET A 720 -9.59 -8.25 16.76
CA MET A 720 -11.02 -8.03 16.51
C MET A 720 -11.58 -8.85 15.35
N ASN A 721 -10.78 -9.14 14.32
CA ASN A 721 -11.21 -9.98 13.19
C ASN A 721 -11.10 -11.50 13.44
N GLN A 722 -10.52 -11.93 14.56
CA GLN A 722 -10.49 -13.35 14.94
C GLN A 722 -11.68 -13.76 15.85
N GLY A 723 -12.53 -12.80 16.23
CA GLY A 723 -13.73 -13.01 17.05
C GLY A 723 -15.06 -12.76 16.33
N ALA A 724 -15.06 -12.61 15.00
CA ALA A 724 -16.25 -12.47 14.16
C ALA A 724 -16.42 -13.68 13.24
#